data_AF-A0AA91QS00-F1
#
_entry.id   AF-A0AA91QS00-F1
#
_cell.length_a   1.000
_cell.length_b   1.000
_cell.length_c   1.000
_cell.angle_alpha   90.00
_cell.angle_beta   90.00
_cell.angle_gamma   90.00
#
_symmetry.space_group_name_H-M   'P 1'
#
loop_
_entity.id
_entity.type
_entity.pdbx_description
1 polymer ?
#
loop_
_entity_poly.entity_id
_entity_poly.type
_entity_poly.pdbx_seq_one_letter_code
_entity_poly.pdbx_strand_id
1 'polypeptide(L)'
;MDGNGNVVLTEAGAALVNGGQELPAFTLTPNDGTVDGEAASYDPSVTLVNDAPIAVDDTASGAEDTAQSGNVLTNDSDEEGDLTVTTFTIAGQTETHAAGEPVTIADVGEITIGGDGDYTFTPVEHWSGDVPAITYTVQDEYGDTTQATLNISVTPVADAPDLSLGELDLDFVSTNLNVSTWNSVDVGTPNGNGNGVDAETLLNAMNSAGEADAKSTTEDVAVNTGSGLDAGQAMVTSGLIYLEAGKSYSFGGYADDSAAIVIGGEVIAEGRYGSQGTSPGGVSGSGRFSGEFTPSESGYYSLDIYTHNQNGPGGYDIEVAVGNGSAIDLNASNFNLAPNAEALEDGGLGVKGYHGDGDGGYYTLNEPGEGQAGEPIKLPVINASLVDQDGSEKLTLTLDDIPAGSTLSDGNQEVIVENGSISIKGWDLSNLSISMPEQYEGEVNLKVTATSTEEGNNDTATTTESIPLFVLPISNGLSVSASLSYSDDNHSANEIINYAEQHNGESSDHYDQIVSVGDSSSGAVDVNTGNGDDLIVGGTGDGSYALRGNDGDDVFVSRNASAASTAYYGGSGDDTVYLQGNRDDYQIETFRGFSDAVRLVYQDDHTQNANHDLYSIETVYFADGKYVVDDGELTKVADIVQLDVDVSLNDSDGSEQITSVIISGIPEGGSVSGGEQLDSGDWQVPIDALQPNPGSDAGFSVTLELPEGSAPDLSVTVGATEVDENGNPVDLPEYATTQPGIAVIPPNNPNGDNTVEGGSGDDVLLGDIGGVEVNSTEPTNYNIALIVDTSGSMGYALEPGSSASRLDVLKTSLKSMLENISDHPGTINLALVDFDSSASLKINIDNFTQLSEWQKSWYVDRVIDSLQSGGGTNYEAAFDQASSWFNTHSDTNSENLSFFLTDGNPTLSNSSNYSGTTTESFELKASIRAYESLAENSTVRAIGIGSGVNADILRFFDNTNVTGSGTWSDQWGSVSAPTGDVEIVNTADDLSAALDEGAREINVLPVGDDEVIGNAGDDILFGDTINTDNLPWDENGLTRPESLPDGSGVDALTTFLEMKNGAAPSDIELYQYIKDNHALFNVDGDTRGGDDVLKGGDGDDILYGQGGDDTLIGGRGEDTLIGGTGSDKFQWSLDDIPSSANGDAAETDVIVDFDNQGSSQDTLEFVEDLTQLIKDGQVSISWQTTSNGEQEGTLTIGIDADGDSHIDQQIDIESLSIVTTNGQQEVVINTLIDGQAGELTLTRGDDHADLSIGSNLDLEIKVDNTDW
;
A
#
# COMPACT_ATOMS: atom_id res chain seq x y z
N MET A 1 45.12 74.45 -102.19
CA MET A 1 44.06 74.35 -103.21
C MET A 1 44.24 73.05 -103.97
N ASP A 2 43.17 72.31 -104.22
CA ASP A 2 43.20 71.14 -105.08
C ASP A 2 43.20 71.54 -106.58
N GLY A 3 43.36 70.56 -107.46
CA GLY A 3 43.39 70.77 -108.92
C GLY A 3 42.07 71.30 -109.52
N ASN A 4 41.02 71.49 -108.71
CA ASN A 4 39.71 72.01 -109.11
C ASN A 4 39.42 73.42 -108.52
N GLY A 5 40.37 74.01 -107.77
CA GLY A 5 40.25 75.36 -107.22
C GLY A 5 39.58 75.45 -105.85
N ASN A 6 39.35 74.33 -105.16
CA ASN A 6 38.85 74.35 -103.78
C ASN A 6 39.98 74.49 -102.78
N VAL A 7 39.76 75.24 -101.69
CA VAL A 7 40.69 75.33 -100.55
C VAL A 7 40.31 74.25 -99.55
N VAL A 8 41.21 73.30 -99.29
CA VAL A 8 41.03 72.25 -98.28
C VAL A 8 41.97 72.55 -97.12
N LEU A 9 41.44 72.52 -95.89
CA LEU A 9 42.23 72.71 -94.68
C LEU A 9 43.15 71.51 -94.45
N THR A 10 44.38 71.78 -94.02
CA THR A 10 45.25 70.74 -93.47
C THR A 10 44.77 70.35 -92.07
N GLU A 11 45.16 69.19 -91.56
CA GLU A 11 44.84 68.74 -90.19
C GLU A 11 45.25 69.77 -89.11
N ALA A 12 46.39 70.44 -89.31
CA ALA A 12 46.82 71.58 -88.47
C ALA A 12 45.92 72.82 -88.59
N GLY A 13 45.23 72.99 -89.73
CA GLY A 13 44.26 74.06 -89.95
C GLY A 13 42.89 73.73 -89.36
N ALA A 14 42.50 72.46 -89.36
CA ALA A 14 41.30 71.97 -88.66
C ALA A 14 41.48 72.07 -87.14
N ALA A 15 42.65 71.66 -86.60
CA ALA A 15 42.97 71.82 -85.18
C ALA A 15 43.02 73.29 -84.73
N LEU A 16 43.41 74.21 -85.63
CA LEU A 16 43.40 75.65 -85.34
C LEU A 16 41.97 76.19 -85.18
N VAL A 17 41.05 75.71 -86.03
CA VAL A 17 39.62 76.08 -85.99
C VAL A 17 38.91 75.44 -84.81
N ASN A 18 39.15 74.16 -84.52
CA ASN A 18 38.59 73.48 -83.35
C ASN A 18 39.18 74.01 -82.03
N GLY A 19 40.36 74.64 -82.05
CA GLY A 19 40.92 75.38 -80.93
C GLY A 19 40.37 76.81 -80.76
N GLY A 20 39.29 77.17 -81.46
CA GLY A 20 38.61 78.46 -81.36
C GLY A 20 39.33 79.63 -82.06
N GLN A 21 40.32 79.37 -82.93
CA GLN A 21 41.06 80.43 -83.63
C GLN A 21 40.56 80.61 -85.07
N GLU A 22 40.37 81.86 -85.49
CA GLU A 22 39.99 82.18 -86.87
C GLU A 22 41.08 81.78 -87.86
N LEU A 23 40.65 81.29 -89.02
CA LEU A 23 41.55 81.02 -90.13
C LEU A 23 42.14 82.33 -90.64
N PRO A 24 43.47 82.40 -90.89
CA PRO A 24 44.06 83.61 -91.43
C PRO A 24 43.55 83.88 -92.84
N ALA A 25 43.24 85.15 -93.11
CA ALA A 25 42.86 85.60 -94.45
C ALA A 25 43.91 85.20 -95.49
N PHE A 26 43.45 84.83 -96.69
CA PHE A 26 44.34 84.49 -97.80
C PHE A 26 44.03 85.35 -99.02
N THR A 27 45.08 85.74 -99.74
CA THR A 27 44.97 86.52 -100.97
C THR A 27 45.12 85.63 -102.19
N LEU A 28 44.18 85.76 -103.12
CA LEU A 28 44.27 85.16 -104.44
C LEU A 28 44.55 86.24 -105.48
N THR A 29 45.61 86.04 -106.26
CA THR A 29 45.97 86.92 -107.37
C THR A 29 45.74 86.16 -108.67
N PRO A 30 44.68 86.47 -109.44
CA PRO A 30 44.43 85.81 -110.71
C PRO A 30 45.43 86.31 -111.77
N ASN A 31 46.10 85.39 -112.47
CA ASN A 31 47.04 85.65 -113.55
C ASN A 31 46.56 84.93 -114.82
N ASP A 32 46.51 85.63 -115.96
CA ASP A 32 46.00 85.08 -117.23
C ASP A 32 47.07 84.41 -118.12
N GLY A 33 48.27 84.23 -117.57
CA GLY A 33 49.48 83.76 -118.25
C GLY A 33 50.40 84.87 -118.73
N THR A 34 50.00 86.15 -118.65
CA THR A 34 50.83 87.28 -119.13
C THR A 34 50.81 88.54 -118.26
N VAL A 35 49.78 88.79 -117.45
CA VAL A 35 49.74 89.91 -116.49
C VAL A 35 49.03 89.49 -115.20
N ASP A 36 49.55 89.89 -114.03
CA ASP A 36 48.88 89.70 -112.74
C ASP A 36 47.70 90.68 -112.60
N GLY A 37 46.52 90.17 -112.26
CA GLY A 37 45.35 90.97 -111.87
C GLY A 37 45.44 91.51 -110.44
N GLU A 38 44.49 92.37 -110.02
CA GLU A 38 44.46 92.84 -108.63
C GLU A 38 44.22 91.67 -107.66
N ALA A 39 45.02 91.63 -106.60
CA ALA A 39 44.87 90.65 -105.53
C ALA A 39 43.57 90.90 -104.77
N ALA A 40 42.73 89.88 -104.65
CA ALA A 40 41.54 89.92 -103.81
C ALA A 40 41.81 89.13 -102.52
N SER A 41 41.66 89.80 -101.38
CA SER A 41 41.70 89.15 -100.07
C SER A 41 40.35 88.48 -99.83
N TYR A 42 40.38 87.21 -99.44
CA TYR A 42 39.18 86.47 -99.04
C TYR A 42 39.35 85.98 -97.60
N ASP A 43 38.30 86.16 -96.83
CA ASP A 43 38.25 85.79 -95.41
C ASP A 43 37.30 84.60 -95.27
N PRO A 44 37.81 83.37 -95.08
CA PRO A 44 36.96 82.20 -94.95
C PRO A 44 36.31 82.17 -93.56
N SER A 45 34.99 82.37 -93.50
CA SER A 45 34.23 82.17 -92.27
C SER A 45 33.96 80.68 -92.04
N VAL A 46 34.25 80.18 -90.84
CA VAL A 46 33.78 78.87 -90.37
C VAL A 46 32.67 79.09 -89.35
N THR A 47 31.59 78.32 -89.46
CA THR A 47 30.54 78.24 -88.44
C THR A 47 30.69 76.90 -87.72
N LEU A 48 31.01 76.94 -86.43
CA LEU A 48 30.91 75.78 -85.55
C LEU A 48 29.43 75.44 -85.34
N VAL A 49 29.10 74.15 -85.29
CA VAL A 49 27.79 73.63 -84.92
C VAL A 49 28.00 72.86 -83.63
N ASN A 50 27.18 73.12 -82.62
CA ASN A 50 27.18 72.40 -81.35
C ASN A 50 26.65 70.98 -81.57
N ASP A 51 27.33 69.96 -81.04
CA ASP A 51 26.77 68.62 -80.97
C ASP A 51 25.89 68.50 -79.71
N ALA A 52 24.90 67.61 -79.75
CA ALA A 52 23.99 67.43 -78.62
C ALA A 52 24.62 66.48 -77.60
N PRO A 53 24.37 66.68 -76.28
CA PRO A 53 24.95 65.84 -75.24
C PRO A 53 24.45 64.40 -75.33
N ILE A 54 25.28 63.43 -74.96
CA ILE A 54 24.92 62.01 -74.84
C ILE A 54 24.73 61.69 -73.36
N ALA A 55 23.48 61.42 -72.94
CA ALA A 55 23.15 61.00 -71.58
C ALA A 55 22.88 59.49 -71.51
N VAL A 56 23.30 58.83 -70.43
CA VAL A 56 23.18 57.39 -70.19
C VAL A 56 22.42 57.13 -68.89
N ASP A 57 21.49 56.18 -68.91
CA ASP A 57 20.71 55.83 -67.71
C ASP A 57 21.61 55.36 -66.53
N ASP A 58 21.22 55.76 -65.33
CA ASP A 58 21.88 55.47 -64.06
C ASP A 58 21.06 54.50 -63.21
N THR A 59 21.78 53.72 -62.40
CA THR A 59 21.15 52.86 -61.38
C THR A 59 21.85 53.00 -60.05
N ALA A 60 21.07 52.97 -58.97
CA ALA A 60 21.57 52.96 -57.60
C ALA A 60 20.82 51.94 -56.75
N SER A 61 21.51 51.38 -55.76
CA SER A 61 20.88 50.51 -54.77
C SER A 61 21.54 50.69 -53.41
N GLY A 62 20.76 50.51 -52.35
CA GLY A 62 21.22 50.60 -50.97
C GLY A 62 20.13 50.14 -50.00
N ALA A 63 20.52 49.90 -48.75
CA ALA A 63 19.59 49.58 -47.67
C ALA A 63 18.62 50.73 -47.43
N GLU A 64 17.47 50.42 -46.85
CA GLU A 64 16.60 51.43 -46.24
C GLU A 64 17.30 52.14 -45.07
N ASP A 65 16.66 53.20 -44.56
CA ASP A 65 17.17 54.10 -43.51
C ASP A 65 18.51 54.78 -43.81
N THR A 66 19.06 54.55 -45.00
CA THR A 66 20.36 55.05 -45.42
C THR A 66 20.20 55.90 -46.66
N ALA A 67 20.59 57.17 -46.56
CA ALA A 67 20.61 58.06 -47.71
C ALA A 67 21.58 57.54 -48.79
N GLN A 68 21.08 57.45 -50.02
CA GLN A 68 21.83 57.05 -51.19
C GLN A 68 22.30 58.29 -51.96
N SER A 69 23.57 58.32 -52.36
CA SER A 69 24.15 59.45 -53.09
C SER A 69 25.03 59.01 -54.25
N GLY A 70 25.05 59.79 -55.32
CA GLY A 70 25.89 59.54 -56.48
C GLY A 70 25.91 60.76 -57.40
N ASN A 71 26.37 60.59 -58.63
CA ASN A 71 26.35 61.65 -59.63
C ASN A 71 25.92 61.12 -61.00
N VAL A 72 24.86 61.70 -61.56
CA VAL A 72 24.22 61.26 -62.82
C VAL A 72 24.98 61.67 -64.08
N LEU A 73 26.01 62.52 -63.98
CA LEU A 73 26.76 62.99 -65.15
C LEU A 73 28.07 62.20 -65.38
N THR A 74 28.41 61.26 -64.49
CA THR A 74 29.74 60.59 -64.52
C THR A 74 29.97 59.67 -65.72
N ASN A 75 28.89 59.17 -66.30
CA ASN A 75 28.80 58.31 -67.49
C ASN A 75 28.31 59.08 -68.73
N ASP A 76 28.00 60.37 -68.60
CA ASP A 76 27.54 61.24 -69.67
C ASP A 76 28.72 61.93 -70.37
N SER A 77 28.50 62.38 -71.61
CA SER A 77 29.55 63.05 -72.39
C SER A 77 29.02 64.07 -73.39
N ASP A 78 29.83 65.10 -73.63
CA ASP A 78 29.67 66.09 -74.70
C ASP A 78 31.03 66.31 -75.41
N GLU A 79 31.01 66.59 -76.71
CA GLU A 79 32.25 66.80 -77.49
C GLU A 79 32.86 68.20 -77.25
N GLU A 80 32.05 69.20 -76.88
CA GLU A 80 32.43 70.60 -76.80
C GLU A 80 32.72 71.12 -75.39
N GLY A 81 32.12 70.54 -74.34
CA GLY A 81 32.42 70.95 -72.96
C GLY A 81 31.69 70.26 -71.81
N ASP A 82 31.33 71.07 -70.81
CA ASP A 82 30.90 70.60 -69.49
C ASP A 82 29.37 70.45 -69.45
N LEU A 83 28.89 69.40 -68.79
CA LEU A 83 27.46 69.10 -68.65
C LEU A 83 26.88 69.63 -67.34
N THR A 84 25.62 70.05 -67.39
CA THR A 84 24.84 70.42 -66.21
C THR A 84 23.43 69.85 -66.25
N VAL A 85 22.88 69.48 -65.09
CA VAL A 85 21.47 69.10 -64.96
C VAL A 85 20.63 70.37 -64.80
N THR A 86 19.53 70.47 -65.55
CA THR A 86 18.65 71.66 -65.52
C THR A 86 17.32 71.39 -64.82
N THR A 87 16.73 70.23 -65.08
CA THR A 87 15.41 69.84 -64.55
C THR A 87 15.31 68.32 -64.41
N PHE A 88 14.36 67.85 -63.59
CA PHE A 88 13.99 66.45 -63.51
C PHE A 88 12.47 66.26 -63.28
N THR A 89 11.96 65.09 -63.61
CA THR A 89 10.57 64.66 -63.39
C THR A 89 10.54 63.27 -62.79
N ILE A 90 9.59 63.00 -61.89
CA ILE A 90 9.43 61.70 -61.23
C ILE A 90 8.25 60.97 -61.88
N ALA A 91 8.43 59.70 -62.24
CA ALA A 91 7.37 58.89 -62.85
C ALA A 91 6.10 58.87 -61.96
N GLY A 92 4.95 59.18 -62.55
CA GLY A 92 3.68 59.31 -61.83
C GLY A 92 3.35 60.72 -61.32
N GLN A 93 4.33 61.63 -61.28
CA GLN A 93 4.10 63.05 -61.00
C GLN A 93 4.06 63.87 -62.30
N THR A 94 3.23 64.91 -62.36
CA THR A 94 3.10 65.77 -63.56
C THR A 94 3.96 67.02 -63.51
N GLU A 95 4.62 67.28 -62.38
CA GLU A 95 5.43 68.47 -62.15
C GLU A 95 6.88 68.26 -62.65
N THR A 96 7.49 69.35 -63.11
CA THR A 96 8.91 69.38 -63.51
C THR A 96 9.65 70.24 -62.50
N HIS A 97 10.66 69.66 -61.88
CA HIS A 97 11.43 70.27 -60.80
C HIS A 97 12.74 70.82 -61.33
N ALA A 98 13.22 71.92 -60.74
CA ALA A 98 14.51 72.49 -61.12
C ALA A 98 15.66 71.73 -60.44
N ALA A 99 16.83 71.68 -61.07
CA ALA A 99 18.02 71.12 -60.42
C ALA A 99 18.34 71.87 -59.12
N GLY A 100 18.64 71.13 -58.05
CA GLY A 100 18.88 71.61 -56.69
C GLY A 100 17.61 71.75 -55.83
N GLU A 101 16.43 71.47 -56.36
CA GLU A 101 15.18 71.43 -55.60
C GLU A 101 15.00 70.07 -54.91
N PRO A 102 14.81 70.00 -53.58
CA PRO A 102 14.42 68.77 -52.90
C PRO A 102 12.95 68.47 -53.18
N VAL A 103 12.65 67.20 -53.52
CA VAL A 103 11.31 66.75 -53.88
C VAL A 103 10.95 65.50 -53.08
N THR A 104 9.87 65.61 -52.30
CA THR A 104 9.29 64.48 -51.57
C THR A 104 8.42 63.62 -52.49
N ILE A 105 8.70 62.32 -52.52
CA ILE A 105 7.85 61.27 -53.07
C ILE A 105 7.06 60.70 -51.89
N ALA A 106 5.74 60.92 -51.89
CA ALA A 106 4.88 60.48 -50.80
C ALA A 106 5.07 58.97 -50.53
N ASP A 107 5.21 58.63 -49.25
CA ASP A 107 5.38 57.27 -48.74
C ASP A 107 6.62 56.51 -49.28
N VAL A 108 7.60 57.22 -49.87
CA VAL A 108 8.81 56.62 -50.49
C VAL A 108 10.11 57.29 -50.05
N GLY A 109 10.21 58.63 -50.12
CA GLY A 109 11.45 59.33 -49.73
C GLY A 109 11.59 60.73 -50.31
N GLU A 110 12.75 61.37 -50.13
CA GLU A 110 13.08 62.68 -50.69
C GLU A 110 14.30 62.59 -51.62
N ILE A 111 14.17 63.11 -52.85
CA ILE A 111 15.25 63.20 -53.83
C ILE A 111 15.67 64.66 -54.04
N THR A 112 16.97 64.90 -54.10
CA THR A 112 17.56 66.14 -54.66
C THR A 112 18.56 65.77 -55.76
N ILE A 113 18.51 66.41 -56.93
CA ILE A 113 19.54 66.30 -57.99
C ILE A 113 20.10 67.70 -58.25
N GLY A 114 21.38 67.92 -57.96
CA GLY A 114 22.12 69.16 -58.16
C GLY A 114 22.42 69.44 -59.63
N GLY A 115 22.71 70.71 -59.94
CA GLY A 115 23.06 71.13 -61.32
C GLY A 115 24.41 70.57 -61.81
N ASP A 116 25.26 70.14 -60.90
CA ASP A 116 26.52 69.42 -61.12
C ASP A 116 26.34 67.90 -61.20
N GLY A 117 25.10 67.42 -61.16
CA GLY A 117 24.75 66.00 -61.28
C GLY A 117 24.75 65.23 -59.97
N ASP A 118 25.28 65.79 -58.88
CA ASP A 118 25.27 65.13 -57.57
C ASP A 118 23.82 64.95 -57.10
N TYR A 119 23.43 63.74 -56.72
CA TYR A 119 22.12 63.46 -56.16
C TYR A 119 22.19 62.88 -54.76
N THR A 120 21.12 63.08 -54.00
CA THR A 120 20.89 62.41 -52.72
C THR A 120 19.43 62.01 -52.64
N PHE A 121 19.18 60.71 -52.44
CA PHE A 121 17.87 60.14 -52.14
C PHE A 121 17.87 59.65 -50.70
N THR A 122 16.94 60.14 -49.89
CA THR A 122 16.73 59.66 -48.51
C THR A 122 15.39 58.94 -48.48
N PRO A 123 15.35 57.61 -48.32
CA PRO A 123 14.08 56.89 -48.19
C PRO A 123 13.31 57.37 -46.96
N VAL A 124 11.99 57.17 -46.95
CA VAL A 124 11.21 57.19 -45.69
C VAL A 124 11.75 56.07 -44.80
N GLU A 125 11.72 56.30 -43.48
CA GLU A 125 12.14 55.30 -42.49
C GLU A 125 11.32 54.02 -42.65
N HIS A 126 11.96 52.85 -42.62
CA HIS A 126 11.34 51.53 -42.81
C HIS A 126 10.62 51.35 -44.17
N TRP A 127 11.08 52.02 -45.23
CA TRP A 127 10.53 51.81 -46.56
C TRP A 127 11.54 51.15 -47.50
N SER A 128 11.11 50.04 -48.09
CA SER A 128 11.86 49.31 -49.11
C SER A 128 11.10 49.21 -50.45
N GLY A 129 11.87 49.04 -51.54
CA GLY A 129 11.32 48.85 -52.89
C GLY A 129 11.91 49.74 -53.98
N ASP A 130 11.30 49.69 -55.16
CA ASP A 130 11.77 50.45 -56.32
C ASP A 130 11.21 51.88 -56.30
N VAL A 131 12.11 52.86 -56.27
CA VAL A 131 11.76 54.28 -56.35
C VAL A 131 11.21 54.58 -57.75
N PRO A 132 10.12 55.37 -57.88
CA PRO A 132 9.60 55.75 -59.19
C PRO A 132 10.68 56.39 -60.06
N ALA A 133 10.86 55.88 -61.29
CA ALA A 133 11.94 56.30 -62.19
C ALA A 133 12.04 57.82 -62.34
N ILE A 134 13.25 58.36 -62.17
CA ILE A 134 13.51 59.80 -62.15
C ILE A 134 14.16 60.19 -63.46
N THR A 135 13.46 60.93 -64.32
CA THR A 135 14.02 61.39 -65.61
C THR A 135 14.64 62.77 -65.44
N TYR A 136 15.94 62.91 -65.68
CA TYR A 136 16.66 64.19 -65.61
C TYR A 136 17.03 64.71 -67.00
N THR A 137 17.14 66.03 -67.14
CA THR A 137 17.51 66.71 -68.39
C THR A 137 18.88 67.36 -68.25
N VAL A 138 19.82 66.89 -69.05
CA VAL A 138 21.20 67.39 -69.14
C VAL A 138 21.29 68.45 -70.22
N GLN A 139 22.05 69.51 -69.98
CA GLN A 139 22.32 70.61 -70.90
C GLN A 139 23.83 70.90 -70.98
N ASP A 140 24.34 71.07 -72.19
CA ASP A 140 25.71 71.57 -72.45
C ASP A 140 25.82 73.09 -72.25
N GLU A 141 27.02 73.67 -72.33
CA GLU A 141 27.19 75.12 -72.16
C GLU A 141 26.60 75.99 -73.29
N TYR A 142 26.14 75.39 -74.39
CA TYR A 142 25.59 76.07 -75.57
C TYR A 142 24.06 75.98 -75.68
N GLY A 143 23.42 75.14 -74.86
CA GLY A 143 21.99 75.07 -74.64
C GLY A 143 21.28 73.83 -75.21
N ASP A 144 21.96 72.89 -75.87
CA ASP A 144 21.31 71.66 -76.34
C ASP A 144 21.09 70.69 -75.17
N THR A 145 20.05 69.84 -75.27
CA THR A 145 19.60 69.01 -74.14
C THR A 145 19.27 67.58 -74.52
N THR A 146 19.61 66.63 -73.63
CA THR A 146 19.24 65.21 -73.70
C THR A 146 18.69 64.75 -72.35
N GLN A 147 17.97 63.62 -72.31
CA GLN A 147 17.40 63.05 -71.09
C GLN A 147 17.91 61.63 -70.85
N ALA A 148 18.03 61.27 -69.57
CA ALA A 148 18.30 59.93 -69.08
C ALA A 148 17.52 59.70 -67.76
N THR A 149 17.50 58.46 -67.30
CA THR A 149 16.78 58.06 -66.08
C THR A 149 17.73 57.62 -64.98
N LEU A 150 17.41 58.00 -63.74
CA LEU A 150 17.99 57.45 -62.52
C LEU A 150 16.97 56.49 -61.91
N ASN A 151 17.34 55.21 -61.84
CA ASN A 151 16.53 54.16 -61.23
C ASN A 151 17.16 53.73 -59.90
N ILE A 152 16.44 53.94 -58.80
CA ILE A 152 16.92 53.65 -57.44
C ILE A 152 16.12 52.50 -56.87
N SER A 153 16.79 51.49 -56.31
CA SER A 153 16.16 50.37 -55.62
C SER A 153 16.62 50.34 -54.15
N VAL A 154 15.68 50.38 -53.22
CA VAL A 154 15.95 50.29 -51.78
C VAL A 154 15.75 48.84 -51.36
N THR A 155 16.79 48.23 -50.79
CA THR A 155 16.73 46.84 -50.33
C THR A 155 16.22 46.77 -48.89
N PRO A 156 15.26 45.88 -48.59
CA PRO A 156 14.75 45.69 -47.24
C PRO A 156 15.82 45.20 -46.27
N VAL A 157 15.69 45.57 -44.99
CA VAL A 157 16.55 45.18 -43.87
C VAL A 157 15.67 44.91 -42.66
N ALA A 158 15.83 43.74 -42.06
CA ALA A 158 14.98 43.38 -40.94
C ALA A 158 15.24 44.25 -39.70
N ASP A 159 14.17 44.77 -39.09
CA ASP A 159 14.15 45.54 -37.86
C ASP A 159 13.81 44.66 -36.66
N ALA A 160 14.50 44.87 -35.53
CA ALA A 160 14.25 44.08 -34.33
C ALA A 160 12.80 44.32 -33.83
N PRO A 161 11.97 43.27 -33.66
CA PRO A 161 10.59 43.45 -33.19
C PRO A 161 10.52 44.10 -31.80
N ASP A 162 9.43 44.82 -31.53
CA ASP A 162 9.07 45.20 -30.17
C ASP A 162 8.56 43.95 -29.43
N LEU A 163 9.16 43.63 -28.28
CA LEU A 163 8.78 42.51 -27.42
C LEU A 163 8.70 42.99 -25.97
N SER A 164 7.61 42.64 -25.28
CA SER A 164 7.45 42.94 -23.85
C SER A 164 6.58 41.91 -23.15
N LEU A 165 6.81 41.74 -21.85
CA LEU A 165 6.00 40.91 -20.97
C LEU A 165 4.99 41.80 -20.21
N GLY A 166 3.72 41.43 -20.20
CA GLY A 166 2.63 42.17 -19.55
C GLY A 166 2.39 41.72 -18.10
N GLU A 167 1.71 42.57 -17.32
CA GLU A 167 1.14 42.18 -16.01
C GLU A 167 -0.14 41.36 -16.21
N LEU A 168 -0.40 40.44 -15.29
CA LEU A 168 -1.52 39.50 -15.35
C LEU A 168 -2.87 40.25 -15.33
N ASP A 169 -3.67 40.10 -16.38
CA ASP A 169 -5.09 40.46 -16.35
C ASP A 169 -5.83 39.23 -15.80
N LEU A 170 -6.23 39.29 -14.53
CA LEU A 170 -6.85 38.19 -13.79
C LEU A 170 -8.31 37.99 -14.27
N ASP A 171 -8.50 37.53 -15.50
CA ASP A 171 -9.78 36.94 -15.93
C ASP A 171 -9.83 35.52 -15.33
N PHE A 172 -10.28 35.46 -14.08
CA PHE A 172 -10.32 34.25 -13.25
C PHE A 172 -11.25 33.17 -13.81
N VAL A 173 -10.93 31.91 -13.49
CA VAL A 173 -11.83 30.77 -13.67
C VAL A 173 -13.01 30.94 -12.70
N SER A 174 -14.22 30.95 -13.26
CA SER A 174 -15.44 30.90 -12.47
C SER A 174 -16.21 29.65 -12.83
N THR A 175 -16.32 28.73 -11.87
CA THR A 175 -16.92 27.40 -12.08
C THR A 175 -18.24 27.27 -11.30
N ASN A 176 -18.19 26.66 -10.12
CA ASN A 176 -19.34 26.29 -9.30
C ASN A 176 -18.93 26.21 -7.82
N LEU A 177 -19.89 25.89 -6.95
CA LEU A 177 -19.70 25.60 -5.54
C LEU A 177 -20.27 24.21 -5.23
N ASN A 178 -19.71 23.55 -4.23
CA ASN A 178 -20.19 22.27 -3.71
C ASN A 178 -21.47 22.45 -2.91
N VAL A 179 -22.36 21.46 -2.96
CA VAL A 179 -23.65 21.47 -2.28
C VAL A 179 -23.92 20.12 -1.63
N SER A 180 -23.94 20.10 -0.30
CA SER A 180 -24.31 18.94 0.51
C SER A 180 -25.72 19.12 1.07
N THR A 181 -26.55 18.08 0.98
CA THR A 181 -27.97 18.12 1.36
C THR A 181 -28.30 17.00 2.34
N TRP A 182 -29.03 17.34 3.41
CA TRP A 182 -29.63 16.39 4.35
C TRP A 182 -31.14 16.51 4.32
N ASN A 183 -31.83 15.39 4.20
CA ASN A 183 -33.28 15.30 4.09
C ASN A 183 -33.97 15.56 5.44
N SER A 184 -33.30 15.33 6.57
CA SER A 184 -33.90 15.49 7.89
C SER A 184 -32.87 15.83 8.99
N VAL A 185 -32.69 17.12 9.27
CA VAL A 185 -31.89 17.64 10.39
C VAL A 185 -32.82 18.30 11.41
N ASP A 186 -32.68 17.93 12.69
CA ASP A 186 -33.42 18.55 13.78
C ASP A 186 -32.60 19.66 14.44
N VAL A 187 -32.90 20.92 14.08
CA VAL A 187 -32.30 22.10 14.71
C VAL A 187 -33.08 22.58 15.95
N GLY A 188 -34.08 21.82 16.39
CA GLY A 188 -34.99 22.19 17.46
C GLY A 188 -35.93 23.35 17.09
N THR A 189 -36.70 23.84 18.07
CA THR A 189 -37.66 24.95 17.89
C THR A 189 -37.55 26.06 18.96
N PRO A 190 -36.34 26.55 19.29
CA PRO A 190 -36.16 27.53 20.38
C PRO A 190 -36.95 28.83 20.17
N ASN A 191 -37.20 29.20 18.91
CA ASN A 191 -37.94 30.42 18.53
C ASN A 191 -39.36 30.15 18.01
N GLY A 192 -39.86 28.91 18.17
CA GLY A 192 -41.12 28.43 17.60
C GLY A 192 -40.94 27.71 16.25
N ASN A 193 -41.94 26.92 15.87
CA ASN A 193 -41.89 26.08 14.67
C ASN A 193 -42.00 26.94 13.39
N GLY A 194 -40.93 26.98 12.57
CA GLY A 194 -40.84 27.75 11.33
C GLY A 194 -40.51 29.23 11.53
N ASN A 195 -39.57 29.55 12.43
CA ASN A 195 -39.06 30.92 12.66
C ASN A 195 -37.50 30.97 12.63
N GLY A 196 -36.88 29.90 12.16
CA GLY A 196 -35.43 29.72 12.16
C GLY A 196 -34.72 29.71 13.53
N VAL A 197 -33.41 29.47 13.48
CA VAL A 197 -32.49 29.42 14.62
C VAL A 197 -31.25 30.32 14.39
N ASP A 198 -30.45 30.61 15.41
CA ASP A 198 -29.15 31.30 15.24
C ASP A 198 -28.18 30.46 14.40
N ALA A 199 -27.14 31.12 13.90
CA ALA A 199 -25.99 30.45 13.31
C ALA A 199 -25.39 29.39 14.26
N GLU A 200 -25.17 29.70 15.55
CA GLU A 200 -24.58 28.74 16.50
C GLU A 200 -25.42 27.45 16.63
N THR A 201 -26.74 27.56 16.81
CA THR A 201 -27.63 26.39 16.83
C THR A 201 -27.65 25.65 15.50
N LEU A 202 -27.64 26.38 14.37
CA LEU A 202 -27.68 25.80 13.02
C LEU A 202 -26.40 24.98 12.73
N LEU A 203 -25.24 25.58 12.95
CA LEU A 203 -23.93 24.95 12.73
C LEU A 203 -23.78 23.70 13.62
N ASN A 204 -24.08 23.80 14.92
CA ASN A 204 -23.98 22.65 15.83
C ASN A 204 -24.88 21.47 15.40
N ALA A 205 -26.12 21.76 14.99
CA ALA A 205 -27.05 20.72 14.55
C ALA A 205 -26.61 20.07 13.24
N MET A 206 -26.02 20.84 12.33
CA MET A 206 -25.53 20.32 11.04
C MET A 206 -24.21 19.57 11.19
N ASN A 207 -23.27 20.04 12.01
CA ASN A 207 -22.02 19.34 12.29
C ASN A 207 -22.26 18.00 13.02
N SER A 208 -23.40 17.87 13.73
CA SER A 208 -23.81 16.61 14.39
C SER A 208 -24.68 15.70 13.50
N ALA A 209 -24.98 16.09 12.25
CA ALA A 209 -25.96 15.38 11.40
C ALA A 209 -25.40 14.12 10.71
N GLY A 210 -24.09 13.88 10.77
CA GLY A 210 -23.41 12.80 10.06
C GLY A 210 -23.34 13.04 8.54
N GLU A 211 -23.06 11.99 7.78
CA GLU A 211 -22.91 12.05 6.31
C GLU A 211 -24.13 12.60 5.58
N ALA A 212 -23.89 13.36 4.50
CA ALA A 212 -24.94 13.97 3.69
C ALA A 212 -25.73 12.93 2.87
N ASP A 213 -27.05 13.14 2.73
CA ASP A 213 -27.92 12.29 1.90
C ASP A 213 -27.64 12.45 0.40
N ALA A 214 -27.15 13.62 -0.02
CA ALA A 214 -26.79 13.90 -1.41
C ALA A 214 -25.71 14.99 -1.51
N LYS A 215 -24.80 14.84 -2.48
CA LYS A 215 -23.77 15.83 -2.87
C LYS A 215 -23.99 16.25 -4.34
N SER A 216 -23.82 17.53 -4.65
CA SER A 216 -24.00 18.12 -5.99
C SER A 216 -23.19 19.43 -6.12
N THR A 217 -23.29 20.14 -7.25
CA THR A 217 -22.68 21.47 -7.43
C THR A 217 -23.71 22.50 -7.90
N THR A 218 -23.44 23.79 -7.66
CA THR A 218 -24.27 24.91 -8.14
C THR A 218 -23.45 26.07 -8.68
N GLU A 219 -23.93 26.70 -9.75
CA GLU A 219 -23.38 27.97 -10.27
C GLU A 219 -24.10 29.19 -9.66
N ASP A 220 -25.22 28.99 -8.98
CA ASP A 220 -26.11 30.03 -8.46
C ASP A 220 -26.59 29.67 -7.04
N VAL A 221 -26.35 30.56 -6.07
CA VAL A 221 -26.62 30.28 -4.66
C VAL A 221 -28.02 30.75 -4.27
N ALA A 222 -29.01 30.16 -4.94
CA ALA A 222 -30.43 30.46 -4.73
C ALA A 222 -31.34 29.24 -4.91
N VAL A 223 -32.32 29.12 -4.02
CA VAL A 223 -33.37 28.09 -4.03
C VAL A 223 -34.75 28.74 -3.85
N ASN A 224 -35.68 28.42 -4.76
CA ASN A 224 -36.97 29.10 -4.84
C ASN A 224 -37.82 28.96 -3.55
N THR A 225 -38.22 30.09 -2.97
CA THR A 225 -38.98 30.20 -1.72
C THR A 225 -40.40 29.59 -1.74
N GLY A 226 -40.90 29.13 -2.89
CA GLY A 226 -42.26 28.59 -3.04
C GLY A 226 -42.39 27.07 -2.92
N SER A 227 -41.30 26.32 -3.08
CA SER A 227 -41.27 24.84 -3.09
C SER A 227 -39.85 24.25 -3.05
N GLY A 228 -38.85 25.04 -2.65
CA GLY A 228 -37.45 24.72 -2.95
C GLY A 228 -36.78 23.81 -1.93
N LEU A 229 -37.12 23.94 -0.64
CA LEU A 229 -36.66 23.04 0.41
C LEU A 229 -37.84 22.32 1.08
N ASP A 230 -37.67 21.02 1.32
CA ASP A 230 -38.62 20.23 2.11
C ASP A 230 -38.45 20.51 3.62
N ALA A 231 -39.50 20.26 4.41
CA ALA A 231 -39.45 20.49 5.85
C ALA A 231 -38.48 19.50 6.53
N GLY A 232 -37.57 20.03 7.33
CA GLY A 232 -36.45 19.31 7.94
C GLY A 232 -35.18 19.29 7.08
N GLN A 233 -35.22 19.79 5.84
CA GLN A 233 -34.08 19.74 4.94
C GLN A 233 -33.03 20.80 5.30
N ALA A 234 -31.77 20.38 5.33
CA ALA A 234 -30.60 21.26 5.46
C ALA A 234 -29.75 21.22 4.19
N MET A 235 -29.10 22.33 3.86
CA MET A 235 -28.07 22.37 2.82
C MET A 235 -26.85 23.17 3.29
N VAL A 236 -25.66 22.70 2.95
CA VAL A 236 -24.43 23.49 2.95
C VAL A 236 -24.04 23.74 1.50
N THR A 237 -23.87 25.00 1.13
CA THR A 237 -23.14 25.38 -0.09
C THR A 237 -21.75 25.82 0.29
N SER A 238 -20.73 25.08 -0.14
CA SER A 238 -19.34 25.27 0.24
C SER A 238 -18.42 25.48 -0.96
N GLY A 239 -17.31 26.19 -0.75
CA GLY A 239 -16.24 26.35 -1.73
C GLY A 239 -15.41 27.59 -1.44
N LEU A 240 -14.92 28.25 -2.49
CA LEU A 240 -14.02 29.39 -2.43
C LEU A 240 -14.58 30.59 -3.18
N ILE A 241 -14.33 31.79 -2.65
CA ILE A 241 -14.65 33.07 -3.31
C ILE A 241 -13.44 34.00 -3.30
N TYR A 242 -13.10 34.56 -4.47
CA TYR A 242 -12.00 35.53 -4.55
C TYR A 242 -12.43 36.90 -4.00
N LEU A 243 -11.64 37.43 -3.05
CA LEU A 243 -11.87 38.73 -2.41
C LEU A 243 -10.57 39.56 -2.41
N GLU A 244 -10.70 40.86 -2.63
CA GLU A 244 -9.55 41.78 -2.71
C GLU A 244 -9.29 42.50 -1.39
N ALA A 245 -8.03 42.47 -0.93
CA ALA A 245 -7.58 43.10 0.31
C ALA A 245 -8.14 44.53 0.49
N GLY A 246 -8.73 44.79 1.65
CA GLY A 246 -9.22 46.12 2.02
C GLY A 246 -10.50 46.59 1.30
N LYS A 247 -11.11 45.80 0.41
CA LYS A 247 -12.47 46.07 -0.09
C LYS A 247 -13.52 45.56 0.89
N SER A 248 -14.56 46.35 1.15
CA SER A 248 -15.69 45.93 1.99
C SER A 248 -16.68 45.14 1.16
N TYR A 249 -17.08 43.97 1.64
CA TYR A 249 -18.11 43.14 1.04
C TYR A 249 -19.26 42.97 2.04
N SER A 250 -20.49 43.15 1.56
CA SER A 250 -21.70 42.91 2.34
C SER A 250 -22.38 41.66 1.81
N PHE A 251 -22.31 40.56 2.56
CA PHE A 251 -22.93 39.27 2.22
C PHE A 251 -24.25 39.11 2.94
N GLY A 252 -25.26 38.56 2.29
CA GLY A 252 -26.54 38.32 2.93
C GLY A 252 -27.62 37.99 1.91
N GLY A 253 -28.88 38.23 2.25
CA GLY A 253 -29.95 37.91 1.32
C GLY A 253 -31.26 37.61 2.03
N TYR A 254 -31.91 36.52 1.61
CA TYR A 254 -33.15 36.01 2.20
C TYR A 254 -33.00 34.54 2.58
N ALA A 255 -33.57 34.15 3.73
CA ALA A 255 -33.69 32.77 4.15
C ALA A 255 -35.05 32.49 4.81
N ASP A 256 -35.62 31.34 4.46
CA ASP A 256 -36.85 30.76 4.99
C ASP A 256 -36.57 29.25 5.16
N ASP A 257 -36.13 28.76 6.32
CA ASP A 257 -36.25 29.35 7.66
C ASP A 257 -34.95 29.94 8.25
N SER A 258 -33.80 29.27 8.13
CA SER A 258 -32.53 29.69 8.73
C SER A 258 -31.42 29.75 7.69
N ALA A 259 -30.50 30.69 7.83
CA ALA A 259 -29.23 30.68 7.11
C ALA A 259 -28.07 31.23 7.95
N ALA A 260 -26.85 30.77 7.68
CA ALA A 260 -25.61 31.36 8.17
C ALA A 260 -24.59 31.42 7.03
N ILE A 261 -23.85 32.51 6.92
CA ILE A 261 -22.74 32.67 5.97
C ILE A 261 -21.46 32.77 6.77
N VAL A 262 -20.53 31.87 6.45
CA VAL A 262 -19.18 31.79 7.02
C VAL A 262 -18.18 32.12 5.92
N ILE A 263 -17.27 33.07 6.18
CA ILE A 263 -16.18 33.42 5.26
C ILE A 263 -14.87 33.32 6.03
N GLY A 264 -13.92 32.53 5.52
CA GLY A 264 -12.61 32.35 6.15
C GLY A 264 -12.71 31.88 7.62
N GLY A 265 -13.68 31.01 7.92
CA GLY A 265 -13.97 30.50 9.26
C GLY A 265 -14.77 31.44 10.18
N GLU A 266 -15.04 32.69 9.79
CA GLU A 266 -15.85 33.61 10.60
C GLU A 266 -17.32 33.63 10.16
N VAL A 267 -18.25 33.41 11.10
CA VAL A 267 -19.68 33.64 10.85
C VAL A 267 -19.94 35.14 10.69
N ILE A 268 -20.12 35.60 9.45
CA ILE A 268 -20.30 37.03 9.16
C ILE A 268 -21.78 37.45 9.13
N ALA A 269 -22.70 36.55 8.80
CA ALA A 269 -24.12 36.87 8.64
C ALA A 269 -25.03 35.71 9.08
N GLU A 270 -26.14 36.03 9.75
CA GLU A 270 -27.18 35.06 10.12
C GLU A 270 -28.58 35.52 9.72
N GLY A 271 -29.36 34.62 9.14
CA GLY A 271 -30.73 34.81 8.68
C GLY A 271 -31.71 33.96 9.47
N ARG A 272 -32.80 34.58 9.93
CA ARG A 272 -33.91 33.87 10.60
C ARG A 272 -35.25 34.36 10.09
N TYR A 273 -36.07 33.43 9.64
CA TYR A 273 -37.42 33.73 9.21
C TYR A 273 -38.30 34.22 10.36
N GLY A 274 -39.19 35.16 10.10
CA GLY A 274 -39.98 35.85 11.14
C GLY A 274 -39.23 36.98 11.87
N SER A 275 -37.89 37.00 11.83
CA SER A 275 -37.08 38.12 12.35
C SER A 275 -36.94 39.23 11.32
N GLN A 276 -37.02 40.49 11.77
CA GLN A 276 -36.82 41.65 10.89
C GLN A 276 -35.32 41.93 10.73
N GLY A 277 -34.84 41.96 9.49
CA GLY A 277 -33.49 42.41 9.15
C GLY A 277 -33.43 43.10 7.79
N THR A 278 -32.23 43.26 7.26
CA THR A 278 -31.92 43.96 5.99
C THR A 278 -30.97 43.12 5.15
N SER A 279 -31.17 43.03 3.84
CA SER A 279 -30.17 42.47 2.92
C SER A 279 -29.16 43.51 2.44
N PRO A 280 -28.05 43.11 1.80
CA PRO A 280 -27.01 44.02 1.30
C PRO A 280 -27.54 45.16 0.39
N GLY A 281 -28.66 44.95 -0.31
CA GLY A 281 -29.33 45.98 -1.11
C GLY A 281 -30.11 47.04 -0.32
N GLY A 282 -30.09 46.99 1.01
CA GLY A 282 -30.85 47.89 1.90
C GLY A 282 -32.34 47.56 1.99
N VAL A 283 -32.76 46.38 1.51
CA VAL A 283 -34.16 45.93 1.56
C VAL A 283 -34.45 45.31 2.92
N SER A 284 -35.39 45.90 3.67
CA SER A 284 -35.81 45.35 4.97
C SER A 284 -36.98 44.38 4.85
N GLY A 285 -36.95 43.30 5.63
CA GLY A 285 -38.02 42.30 5.63
C GLY A 285 -37.84 41.19 6.66
N SER A 286 -38.83 40.30 6.72
CA SER A 286 -38.72 39.03 7.43
C SER A 286 -37.73 38.12 6.71
N GLY A 287 -36.84 37.42 7.42
CA GLY A 287 -35.86 36.51 6.81
C GLY A 287 -34.75 37.20 6.02
N ARG A 288 -34.70 38.55 6.02
CA ARG A 288 -33.63 39.33 5.36
C ARG A 288 -32.49 39.56 6.33
N PHE A 289 -31.26 39.38 5.87
CA PHE A 289 -30.06 39.50 6.69
C PHE A 289 -28.84 39.93 5.89
N SER A 290 -27.83 40.49 6.56
CA SER A 290 -26.56 40.88 5.96
C SER A 290 -25.46 41.00 7.00
N GLY A 291 -24.22 40.75 6.59
CA GLY A 291 -22.99 40.89 7.35
C GLY A 291 -21.91 41.53 6.50
N GLU A 292 -20.97 42.23 7.13
CA GLU A 292 -19.84 42.85 6.44
C GLU A 292 -18.58 42.00 6.65
N PHE A 293 -17.80 41.85 5.59
CA PHE A 293 -16.50 41.23 5.60
C PHE A 293 -15.50 42.13 4.87
N THR A 294 -14.26 42.22 5.36
CA THR A 294 -13.18 42.96 4.70
C THR A 294 -11.91 42.10 4.77
N PRO A 295 -11.47 41.51 3.66
CA PRO A 295 -10.29 40.65 3.64
C PRO A 295 -9.03 41.46 3.99
N SER A 296 -8.12 40.84 4.76
CA SER A 296 -6.81 41.41 5.10
C SER A 296 -5.82 41.29 3.96
N GLU A 297 -5.90 40.20 3.19
CA GLU A 297 -5.08 39.89 2.02
C GLU A 297 -5.98 39.54 0.83
N SER A 298 -5.49 39.74 -0.40
CA SER A 298 -6.23 39.35 -1.60
C SER A 298 -6.07 37.85 -1.82
N GLY A 299 -7.16 37.13 -2.05
CA GLY A 299 -7.10 35.68 -2.16
C GLY A 299 -8.48 35.02 -2.26
N TYR A 300 -8.48 33.70 -2.37
CA TYR A 300 -9.67 32.87 -2.35
C TYR A 300 -9.98 32.47 -0.90
N TYR A 301 -11.05 33.02 -0.34
CA TYR A 301 -11.50 32.73 1.02
C TYR A 301 -12.47 31.55 1.01
N SER A 302 -12.40 30.68 2.02
CA SER A 302 -13.43 29.66 2.23
C SER A 302 -14.79 30.34 2.41
N LEU A 303 -15.82 29.74 1.80
CA LEU A 303 -17.19 30.21 1.79
C LEU A 303 -18.09 29.04 2.12
N ASP A 304 -18.75 29.08 3.27
CA ASP A 304 -19.78 28.12 3.64
C ASP A 304 -21.10 28.83 3.92
N ILE A 305 -22.16 28.33 3.30
CA ILE A 305 -23.52 28.84 3.46
C ILE A 305 -24.40 27.70 3.96
N TYR A 306 -24.72 27.77 5.24
CA TYR A 306 -25.62 26.83 5.91
C TYR A 306 -27.05 27.33 5.75
N THR A 307 -27.97 26.44 5.36
CA THR A 307 -29.40 26.74 5.26
C THR A 307 -30.23 25.60 5.81
N HIS A 308 -31.36 25.91 6.45
CA HIS A 308 -32.29 24.91 6.97
C HIS A 308 -33.73 25.38 6.86
N ASN A 309 -34.61 24.47 6.45
CA ASN A 309 -36.06 24.69 6.46
C ASN A 309 -36.70 23.89 7.60
N GLN A 310 -37.17 24.56 8.66
CA GLN A 310 -37.76 23.87 9.80
C GLN A 310 -39.16 23.34 9.47
N ASN A 311 -40.00 24.16 8.84
CA ASN A 311 -41.39 23.77 8.60
C ASN A 311 -42.12 24.62 7.55
N GLY A 312 -42.77 23.96 6.59
CA GLY A 312 -43.51 24.61 5.51
C GLY A 312 -42.67 24.73 4.24
N PRO A 313 -43.13 25.46 3.22
CA PRO A 313 -42.30 25.76 2.05
C PRO A 313 -41.18 26.72 2.43
N GLY A 314 -39.94 26.33 2.18
CA GLY A 314 -38.74 27.14 2.44
C GLY A 314 -37.86 27.36 1.21
N GLY A 315 -36.90 28.27 1.33
CA GLY A 315 -35.91 28.60 0.31
C GLY A 315 -35.03 29.79 0.70
N TYR A 316 -33.99 30.04 -0.08
CA TYR A 316 -33.00 31.10 0.17
C TYR A 316 -32.51 31.74 -1.13
N ASP A 317 -31.93 32.93 -1.02
CA ASP A 317 -31.40 33.72 -2.13
C ASP A 317 -30.29 34.62 -1.60
N ILE A 318 -29.04 34.41 -2.02
CA ILE A 318 -27.86 35.07 -1.48
C ILE A 318 -27.36 36.15 -2.44
N GLU A 319 -27.24 37.37 -1.93
CA GLU A 319 -26.80 38.57 -2.62
C GLU A 319 -25.50 39.11 -1.97
N VAL A 320 -24.65 39.74 -2.77
CA VAL A 320 -23.42 40.40 -2.31
C VAL A 320 -23.34 41.82 -2.86
N ALA A 321 -22.99 42.78 -2.00
CA ALA A 321 -22.68 44.15 -2.39
C ALA A 321 -21.20 44.48 -2.16
N VAL A 322 -20.52 44.99 -3.19
CA VAL A 322 -19.10 45.38 -3.11
C VAL A 322 -18.98 46.89 -2.84
N GLY A 323 -18.40 47.26 -1.70
CA GLY A 323 -18.23 48.64 -1.25
C GLY A 323 -19.56 49.38 -1.09
N ASN A 324 -19.77 50.42 -1.89
CA ASN A 324 -21.05 51.17 -1.95
C ASN A 324 -21.87 50.84 -3.21
N GLY A 325 -21.57 49.72 -3.86
CA GLY A 325 -22.26 49.24 -5.06
C GLY A 325 -23.69 48.77 -4.79
N SER A 326 -24.41 48.40 -5.86
CA SER A 326 -25.68 47.69 -5.73
C SER A 326 -25.42 46.24 -5.36
N ALA A 327 -26.29 45.64 -4.54
CA ALA A 327 -26.29 44.20 -4.34
C ALA A 327 -26.59 43.47 -5.66
N ILE A 328 -25.79 42.45 -5.95
CA ILE A 328 -25.94 41.54 -7.08
C ILE A 328 -25.97 40.12 -6.54
N ASP A 329 -26.46 39.21 -7.36
CA ASP A 329 -26.68 37.81 -7.02
C ASP A 329 -25.35 37.03 -6.88
N LEU A 330 -25.24 36.13 -5.91
CA LEU A 330 -24.06 35.30 -5.71
C LEU A 330 -24.08 34.11 -6.66
N ASN A 331 -23.46 34.28 -7.82
CA ASN A 331 -23.34 33.25 -8.84
C ASN A 331 -22.01 33.36 -9.61
N ALA A 332 -21.67 32.30 -10.34
CA ALA A 332 -20.43 32.19 -11.10
C ALA A 332 -20.29 33.26 -12.21
N SER A 333 -21.39 33.87 -12.67
CA SER A 333 -21.30 34.97 -13.66
C SER A 333 -20.92 36.32 -13.05
N ASN A 334 -21.06 36.48 -11.72
CA ASN A 334 -20.85 37.75 -11.01
C ASN A 334 -19.62 37.74 -10.10
N PHE A 335 -19.23 36.56 -9.60
CA PHE A 335 -18.11 36.37 -8.68
C PHE A 335 -17.26 35.20 -9.15
N ASN A 336 -15.96 35.25 -8.83
CA ASN A 336 -15.05 34.14 -9.11
C ASN A 336 -15.18 33.12 -7.99
N LEU A 337 -15.76 31.98 -8.34
CA LEU A 337 -16.08 30.90 -7.44
C LEU A 337 -15.35 29.62 -7.88
N ALA A 338 -14.92 28.84 -6.90
CA ALA A 338 -14.38 27.51 -7.13
C ALA A 338 -14.88 26.54 -6.05
N PRO A 339 -15.12 25.26 -6.38
CA PRO A 339 -15.60 24.28 -5.41
C PRO A 339 -14.55 23.92 -4.34
N ASN A 340 -13.26 23.97 -4.70
CA ASN A 340 -12.10 23.65 -3.87
C ASN A 340 -10.83 24.28 -4.48
N ALA A 341 -9.67 24.11 -3.84
CA ALA A 341 -8.39 24.63 -4.31
C ALA A 341 -7.90 23.93 -5.59
N GLU A 342 -8.09 22.61 -5.68
CA GLU A 342 -7.80 21.79 -6.88
C GLU A 342 -8.45 22.36 -8.15
N ALA A 343 -9.71 22.81 -8.08
CA ALA A 343 -10.38 23.44 -9.21
C ALA A 343 -9.78 24.81 -9.63
N LEU A 344 -8.99 25.46 -8.77
CA LEU A 344 -8.19 26.64 -9.13
C LEU A 344 -6.92 26.23 -9.89
N GLU A 345 -6.29 25.15 -9.44
CA GLU A 345 -5.07 24.57 -10.02
C GLU A 345 -5.33 23.99 -11.41
N ASP A 346 -6.41 23.21 -11.58
CA ASP A 346 -6.97 22.78 -12.89
C ASP A 346 -7.21 23.97 -13.83
N GLY A 347 -7.53 25.12 -13.24
CA GLY A 347 -7.73 26.40 -13.91
C GLY A 347 -6.46 27.12 -14.34
N GLY A 348 -5.29 26.59 -14.00
CA GLY A 348 -3.97 27.20 -14.18
C GLY A 348 -3.66 28.33 -13.19
N LEU A 349 -4.32 28.34 -12.02
CA LEU A 349 -4.08 29.28 -10.93
C LEU A 349 -3.50 28.53 -9.73
N GLY A 350 -2.18 28.39 -9.68
CA GLY A 350 -1.51 27.87 -8.50
C GLY A 350 -1.73 28.76 -7.27
N VAL A 351 -1.87 28.15 -6.11
CA VAL A 351 -2.01 28.83 -4.82
C VAL A 351 -0.67 28.81 -4.06
N LYS A 352 -0.38 29.88 -3.32
CA LYS A 352 0.89 30.07 -2.55
C LYS A 352 0.90 29.39 -1.19
N GLY A 353 -0.27 29.07 -0.64
CA GLY A 353 -0.43 28.54 0.70
C GLY A 353 -1.78 28.91 1.33
N TYR A 354 -2.28 27.98 2.13
CA TYR A 354 -3.50 28.16 2.94
C TYR A 354 -3.18 28.91 4.23
N HIS A 355 -3.93 29.97 4.48
CA HIS A 355 -3.87 30.76 5.71
C HIS A 355 -5.18 30.58 6.48
N GLY A 356 -5.21 29.59 7.37
CA GLY A 356 -6.40 29.29 8.16
C GLY A 356 -6.14 28.24 9.23
N ASP A 357 -7.21 27.81 9.87
CA ASP A 357 -7.26 26.66 10.78
C ASP A 357 -8.35 25.68 10.31
N GLY A 358 -8.67 24.68 11.13
CA GLY A 358 -9.71 23.68 10.84
C GLY A 358 -11.12 24.26 10.68
N ASP A 359 -11.36 25.52 11.07
CA ASP A 359 -12.65 26.19 10.92
C ASP A 359 -12.75 26.99 9.60
N GLY A 360 -11.65 27.26 8.91
CA GLY A 360 -11.62 27.95 7.61
C GLY A 360 -10.47 28.94 7.45
N GLY A 361 -10.32 29.51 6.24
CA GLY A 361 -9.15 30.32 5.90
C GLY A 361 -9.18 30.92 4.50
N TYR A 362 -8.01 31.27 3.96
CA TYR A 362 -7.87 31.77 2.60
C TYR A 362 -6.58 31.33 1.92
N TYR A 363 -6.64 31.20 0.60
CA TYR A 363 -5.49 30.92 -0.26
C TYR A 363 -5.00 32.22 -0.90
N THR A 364 -3.70 32.47 -0.83
CA THR A 364 -3.05 33.47 -1.70
C THR A 364 -2.68 32.83 -3.03
N LEU A 365 -2.53 33.63 -4.08
CA LEU A 365 -2.23 33.12 -5.43
C LEU A 365 -0.73 33.23 -5.73
N ASN A 366 -0.21 32.27 -6.51
CA ASN A 366 1.12 32.33 -7.10
C ASN A 366 1.24 33.52 -8.06
N GLU A 367 2.43 34.13 -8.12
CA GLU A 367 2.70 35.13 -9.16
C GLU A 367 2.86 34.42 -10.52
N PRO A 368 2.61 35.10 -11.66
CA PRO A 368 2.91 34.53 -12.97
C PRO A 368 4.36 34.05 -13.04
N GLY A 369 4.53 32.81 -13.46
CA GLY A 369 5.80 32.11 -13.47
C GLY A 369 6.10 31.31 -12.20
N GLU A 370 5.24 31.33 -11.19
CA GLU A 370 5.41 30.51 -9.97
C GLU A 370 4.31 29.43 -9.91
N GLY A 371 4.68 28.21 -9.55
CA GLY A 371 3.74 27.10 -9.41
C GLY A 371 4.44 25.76 -9.22
N GLN A 372 3.67 24.72 -8.87
CA GLN A 372 4.21 23.40 -8.55
C GLN A 372 4.62 22.61 -9.80
N ALA A 373 5.53 21.66 -9.63
CA ALA A 373 5.85 20.68 -10.66
C ALA A 373 4.62 19.80 -10.96
N GLY A 374 4.51 19.25 -12.18
CA GLY A 374 3.30 18.56 -12.66
C GLY A 374 2.15 19.50 -13.05
N GLU A 375 1.97 20.59 -12.31
CA GLU A 375 0.85 21.51 -12.44
C GLU A 375 1.05 22.63 -13.48
N PRO A 376 -0.03 23.15 -14.12
CA PRO A 376 0.08 24.24 -15.08
C PRO A 376 0.51 25.59 -14.44
N ILE A 377 1.75 26.01 -14.70
CA ILE A 377 2.30 27.30 -14.29
C ILE A 377 1.93 28.38 -15.30
N LYS A 378 1.22 29.43 -14.87
CA LYS A 378 0.81 30.52 -15.76
C LYS A 378 2.01 31.36 -16.24
N LEU A 379 2.14 31.54 -17.55
CA LEU A 379 3.16 32.42 -18.13
C LEU A 379 2.68 33.88 -18.21
N PRO A 380 3.60 34.87 -18.11
CA PRO A 380 3.25 36.27 -18.32
C PRO A 380 2.75 36.51 -19.75
N VAL A 381 1.86 37.50 -19.92
CA VAL A 381 1.31 37.86 -21.23
C VAL A 381 2.44 38.31 -22.16
N ILE A 382 2.54 37.70 -23.35
CA ILE A 382 3.59 38.02 -24.32
C ILE A 382 3.04 38.98 -25.37
N ASN A 383 3.59 40.20 -25.42
CA ASN A 383 3.25 41.20 -26.43
C ASN A 383 4.39 41.36 -27.43
N ALA A 384 4.12 41.10 -28.71
CA ALA A 384 5.11 41.25 -29.79
C ALA A 384 4.52 41.90 -31.05
N SER A 385 5.26 42.82 -31.67
CA SER A 385 4.88 43.49 -32.92
C SER A 385 6.08 43.84 -33.79
N LEU A 386 5.86 43.89 -35.11
CA LEU A 386 6.86 44.40 -36.07
C LEU A 386 7.03 45.91 -35.92
N VAL A 387 8.25 46.38 -36.14
CA VAL A 387 8.58 47.81 -36.16
C VAL A 387 8.36 48.37 -37.57
N ASP A 388 8.77 47.63 -38.60
CA ASP A 388 8.43 47.95 -39.99
C ASP A 388 6.91 47.79 -40.25
N GLN A 389 6.38 48.74 -41.02
CA GLN A 389 4.96 48.86 -41.37
C GLN A 389 4.71 48.86 -42.88
N ASP A 390 5.75 48.82 -43.72
CA ASP A 390 5.58 48.76 -45.18
C ASP A 390 5.07 47.37 -45.65
N GLY A 391 5.17 46.38 -44.76
CA GLY A 391 4.65 45.03 -44.92
C GLY A 391 5.60 44.07 -45.62
N SER A 392 6.89 44.43 -45.74
CA SER A 392 7.96 43.59 -46.25
C SER A 392 8.37 42.49 -45.25
N GLU A 393 8.12 42.70 -43.96
CA GLU A 393 8.45 41.79 -42.87
C GLU A 393 7.34 40.82 -42.42
N LYS A 394 7.78 39.70 -41.83
CA LYS A 394 6.93 38.72 -41.14
C LYS A 394 7.45 38.41 -39.74
N LEU A 395 6.54 38.43 -38.75
CA LEU A 395 6.85 38.06 -37.37
C LEU A 395 6.72 36.56 -37.11
N THR A 396 7.66 36.02 -36.34
CA THR A 396 7.61 34.69 -35.74
C THR A 396 8.01 34.74 -34.27
N LEU A 397 7.46 33.84 -33.46
CA LEU A 397 7.72 33.74 -32.02
C LEU A 397 8.12 32.31 -31.67
N THR A 398 9.20 32.18 -30.91
CA THR A 398 9.63 30.92 -30.29
C THR A 398 9.72 31.08 -28.79
N LEU A 399 9.40 30.00 -28.08
CA LEU A 399 9.68 29.82 -26.67
C LEU A 399 10.76 28.74 -26.57
N ASP A 400 11.87 29.08 -25.95
CA ASP A 400 13.11 28.32 -25.91
C ASP A 400 13.51 28.03 -24.44
N ASP A 401 14.47 27.12 -24.26
CA ASP A 401 14.96 26.62 -22.97
C ASP A 401 13.87 25.93 -22.13
N ILE A 402 12.93 25.27 -22.80
CA ILE A 402 11.87 24.47 -22.16
C ILE A 402 12.44 23.11 -21.73
N PRO A 403 12.25 22.64 -20.49
CA PRO A 403 12.63 21.29 -20.09
C PRO A 403 11.93 20.22 -20.92
N ALA A 404 12.64 19.14 -21.30
CA ALA A 404 12.05 18.06 -22.07
C ALA A 404 11.00 17.32 -21.24
N GLY A 405 9.85 17.03 -21.84
CA GLY A 405 8.69 16.44 -21.16
C GLY A 405 7.68 17.47 -20.65
N SER A 406 8.01 18.77 -20.66
CA SER A 406 7.06 19.82 -20.24
C SER A 406 5.90 19.95 -21.21
N THR A 407 4.70 20.22 -20.68
CA THR A 407 3.48 20.42 -21.48
C THR A 407 3.16 21.90 -21.56
N LEU A 408 3.06 22.46 -22.77
CA LEU A 408 2.67 23.85 -23.00
C LEU A 408 1.20 23.91 -23.45
N SER A 409 0.40 24.79 -22.85
CA SER A 409 -1.03 24.97 -23.16
C SER A 409 -1.40 26.45 -23.29
N ASP A 410 -2.42 26.76 -24.08
CA ASP A 410 -3.12 28.06 -24.07
C ASP A 410 -4.62 27.94 -23.76
N GLY A 411 -5.06 26.77 -23.28
CA GLY A 411 -6.45 26.41 -23.04
C GLY A 411 -7.26 26.03 -24.30
N ASN A 412 -6.77 26.33 -25.51
CA ASN A 412 -7.38 25.89 -26.77
C ASN A 412 -6.58 24.76 -27.44
N GLN A 413 -5.27 24.72 -27.18
CA GLN A 413 -4.35 23.73 -27.71
C GLN A 413 -3.23 23.44 -26.70
N GLU A 414 -2.68 22.23 -26.79
CA GLU A 414 -1.71 21.69 -25.84
C GLU A 414 -0.67 20.83 -26.58
N VAL A 415 0.57 20.80 -26.08
CA VAL A 415 1.66 20.01 -26.66
C VAL A 415 2.74 19.65 -25.63
N ILE A 416 3.24 18.42 -25.69
CA ILE A 416 4.42 17.98 -24.94
C ILE A 416 5.69 18.38 -25.70
N VAL A 417 6.63 19.02 -25.02
CA VAL A 417 7.86 19.56 -25.62
C VAL A 417 9.02 18.57 -25.45
N GLU A 418 9.43 17.92 -26.55
CA GLU A 418 10.54 16.94 -26.51
C GLU A 418 11.93 17.55 -26.77
N ASN A 419 12.01 18.66 -27.51
CA ASN A 419 13.28 19.21 -28.01
C ASN A 419 13.64 20.61 -27.43
N GLY A 420 13.01 20.98 -26.33
CA GLY A 420 13.28 22.19 -25.55
C GLY A 420 13.05 23.56 -26.22
N SER A 421 12.41 23.58 -27.39
CA SER A 421 12.00 24.80 -28.08
C SER A 421 10.73 24.57 -28.90
N ILE A 422 9.85 25.56 -28.92
CA ILE A 422 8.59 25.50 -29.68
C ILE A 422 8.21 26.84 -30.30
N SER A 423 7.63 26.78 -31.51
CA SER A 423 7.02 27.94 -32.15
C SER A 423 5.62 28.18 -31.59
N ILE A 424 5.42 29.29 -30.90
CA ILE A 424 4.13 29.71 -30.31
C ILE A 424 3.26 30.55 -31.26
N LYS A 425 3.47 30.38 -32.57
CA LYS A 425 2.70 31.10 -33.58
C LYS A 425 1.24 30.62 -33.60
N GLY A 426 0.31 31.55 -33.37
CA GLY A 426 -1.13 31.29 -33.42
C GLY A 426 -1.74 30.82 -32.10
N TRP A 427 -0.90 30.72 -31.05
CA TRP A 427 -1.33 30.47 -29.68
C TRP A 427 -1.95 31.73 -29.08
N ASP A 428 -2.83 31.56 -28.09
CA ASP A 428 -3.33 32.66 -27.26
C ASP A 428 -2.24 33.10 -26.26
N LEU A 429 -1.48 34.11 -26.66
CA LEU A 429 -0.36 34.66 -25.88
C LEU A 429 -0.76 35.31 -24.55
N SER A 430 -2.06 35.49 -24.31
CA SER A 430 -2.59 35.97 -23.03
C SER A 430 -2.93 34.85 -22.06
N ASN A 431 -3.06 33.61 -22.55
CA ASN A 431 -3.53 32.48 -21.76
C ASN A 431 -2.49 31.35 -21.62
N LEU A 432 -1.23 31.57 -22.00
CA LEU A 432 -0.19 30.55 -21.95
C LEU A 432 0.06 30.02 -20.54
N SER A 433 0.16 28.71 -20.40
CA SER A 433 0.62 27.99 -19.21
C SER A 433 1.59 26.87 -19.60
N ILE A 434 2.44 26.46 -18.65
CA ILE A 434 3.38 25.37 -18.81
C ILE A 434 3.35 24.45 -17.58
N SER A 435 3.16 23.16 -17.80
CA SER A 435 3.35 22.13 -16.77
C SER A 435 4.75 21.54 -16.92
N MET A 436 5.54 21.62 -15.87
CA MET A 436 6.86 20.98 -15.83
C MET A 436 6.71 19.51 -15.38
N PRO A 437 7.58 18.58 -15.81
CA PRO A 437 7.58 17.24 -15.23
C PRO A 437 7.84 17.29 -13.72
N GLU A 438 7.25 16.40 -12.94
CA GLU A 438 7.28 16.36 -11.47
C GLU A 438 8.72 16.42 -10.90
N GLN A 439 9.69 15.83 -11.61
CA GLN A 439 11.09 15.84 -11.19
C GLN A 439 11.85 17.18 -11.33
N TYR A 440 11.20 18.26 -11.77
CA TYR A 440 11.83 19.58 -11.93
C TYR A 440 11.44 20.53 -10.80
N GLU A 441 12.43 21.08 -10.11
CA GLU A 441 12.25 22.06 -9.04
C GLU A 441 13.16 23.29 -9.22
N GLY A 442 12.77 24.40 -8.60
CA GLY A 442 13.56 25.63 -8.53
C GLY A 442 13.44 26.55 -9.74
N GLU A 443 14.44 27.42 -9.93
CA GLU A 443 14.36 28.50 -10.92
C GLU A 443 14.65 28.01 -12.36
N VAL A 444 13.65 28.11 -13.24
CA VAL A 444 13.76 27.81 -14.68
C VAL A 444 13.62 29.10 -15.47
N ASN A 445 14.60 29.44 -16.30
CA ASN A 445 14.57 30.67 -17.10
C ASN A 445 14.24 30.37 -18.55
N LEU A 446 12.95 30.46 -18.92
CA LEU A 446 12.52 30.35 -20.31
C LEU A 446 12.92 31.59 -21.10
N LYS A 447 13.03 31.45 -22.42
CA LYS A 447 13.31 32.57 -23.33
C LYS A 447 12.26 32.67 -24.40
N VAL A 448 11.61 33.83 -24.51
CA VAL A 448 10.77 34.14 -25.66
C VAL A 448 11.58 34.97 -26.66
N THR A 449 11.61 34.53 -27.92
CA THR A 449 12.30 35.23 -29.01
C THR A 449 11.31 35.64 -30.09
N ALA A 450 11.19 36.95 -30.33
CA ALA A 450 10.48 37.50 -31.47
C ALA A 450 11.47 37.72 -32.63
N THR A 451 11.19 37.16 -33.80
CA THR A 451 12.01 37.29 -35.01
C THR A 451 11.22 37.93 -36.13
N SER A 452 11.68 39.08 -36.63
CA SER A 452 11.25 39.63 -37.92
C SER A 452 12.05 38.96 -39.04
N THR A 453 11.41 38.76 -40.18
CA THR A 453 12.06 38.19 -41.37
C THR A 453 11.55 38.88 -42.61
N GLU A 454 12.48 39.36 -43.41
CA GLU A 454 12.22 40.01 -44.67
C GLU A 454 11.84 39.04 -45.78
N GLU A 455 10.70 39.23 -46.44
CA GLU A 455 10.28 38.35 -47.53
C GLU A 455 11.17 38.51 -48.79
N GLY A 456 11.76 39.71 -48.97
CA GLY A 456 12.55 40.05 -50.16
C GLY A 456 13.93 39.40 -50.21
N ASN A 457 14.57 39.20 -49.06
CA ASN A 457 15.96 38.71 -48.98
C ASN A 457 16.23 37.71 -47.84
N ASN A 458 15.26 37.40 -46.97
CA ASN A 458 15.38 36.59 -45.76
C ASN A 458 16.38 37.14 -44.73
N ASP A 459 16.61 38.45 -44.72
CA ASP A 459 17.28 39.09 -43.60
C ASP A 459 16.40 38.98 -42.34
N THR A 460 17.02 38.90 -41.16
CA THR A 460 16.29 38.68 -39.90
C THR A 460 16.85 39.51 -38.77
N ALA A 461 15.97 40.03 -37.93
CA ALA A 461 16.33 40.65 -36.66
C ALA A 461 15.49 40.06 -35.53
N THR A 462 16.05 40.05 -34.31
CA THR A 462 15.45 39.36 -33.18
C THR A 462 15.50 40.19 -31.91
N THR A 463 14.45 40.08 -31.10
CA THR A 463 14.41 40.55 -29.71
C THR A 463 14.07 39.37 -28.81
N THR A 464 14.79 39.23 -27.68
CA THR A 464 14.61 38.12 -26.73
C THR A 464 14.37 38.68 -25.34
N GLU A 465 13.37 38.14 -24.64
CA GLU A 465 13.09 38.41 -23.24
C GLU A 465 13.14 37.10 -22.43
N SER A 466 13.51 37.21 -21.16
CA SER A 466 13.55 36.08 -20.22
C SER A 466 12.29 36.03 -19.37
N ILE A 467 11.70 34.85 -19.27
CA ILE A 467 10.58 34.56 -18.38
C ILE A 467 11.13 33.71 -17.24
N PRO A 468 11.38 34.30 -16.05
CA PRO A 468 11.74 33.53 -14.89
C PRO A 468 10.54 32.71 -14.44
N LEU A 469 10.75 31.43 -14.26
CA LEU A 469 9.82 30.51 -13.61
C LEU A 469 10.43 30.05 -12.29
N PHE A 470 9.58 29.86 -11.30
CA PHE A 470 9.92 29.27 -10.02
C PHE A 470 9.01 28.06 -9.81
N VAL A 471 9.60 26.88 -9.97
CA VAL A 471 8.88 25.62 -9.78
C VAL A 471 8.99 25.25 -8.31
N LEU A 472 7.85 25.20 -7.63
CA LEU A 472 7.76 24.79 -6.23
C LEU A 472 7.82 23.26 -6.15
N PRO A 473 8.51 22.69 -5.14
CA PRO A 473 8.44 21.26 -4.86
C PRO A 473 7.02 20.86 -4.45
N ILE A 474 6.70 19.58 -4.58
CA ILE A 474 5.47 18.95 -4.11
C ILE A 474 5.86 17.85 -3.15
N SER A 475 5.15 17.72 -2.02
CA SER A 475 5.23 16.53 -1.18
C SER A 475 4.87 15.34 -2.06
N ASN A 476 5.77 14.37 -2.20
CA ASN A 476 5.45 13.11 -2.91
C ASN A 476 4.86 12.08 -1.94
N GLY A 477 4.46 12.55 -0.76
CA GLY A 477 3.85 11.80 0.30
C GLY A 477 4.85 11.09 1.17
N LEU A 478 4.32 10.26 2.06
CA LEU A 478 5.09 9.48 3.00
C LEU A 478 4.55 8.06 3.04
N SER A 479 5.42 7.11 3.37
CA SER A 479 5.01 5.80 3.84
C SER A 479 5.25 5.70 5.34
N VAL A 480 4.39 4.95 6.00
CA VAL A 480 4.48 4.67 7.43
C VAL A 480 4.25 3.19 7.64
N SER A 481 5.10 2.57 8.46
CA SER A 481 4.90 1.21 8.96
C SER A 481 4.90 1.23 10.48
N ALA A 482 4.16 0.31 11.08
CA ALA A 482 4.07 0.18 12.52
C ALA A 482 4.16 -1.30 12.91
N SER A 483 4.86 -1.58 14.00
CA SER A 483 4.93 -2.93 14.57
C SER A 483 4.81 -2.89 16.08
N LEU A 484 4.18 -3.93 16.64
CA LEU A 484 4.10 -4.14 18.08
C LEU A 484 5.09 -5.23 18.47
N SER A 485 5.84 -4.98 19.53
CA SER A 485 6.74 -5.97 20.10
C SER A 485 6.72 -5.92 21.63
N TYR A 486 6.99 -7.06 22.28
CA TYR A 486 7.39 -7.05 23.68
C TYR A 486 8.90 -6.76 23.73
N SER A 487 9.29 -5.62 24.31
CA SER A 487 10.70 -5.21 24.27
C SER A 487 11.58 -6.09 25.17
N ASP A 488 12.58 -6.76 24.61
CA ASP A 488 13.68 -7.32 25.40
C ASP A 488 14.72 -6.25 25.78
N ASP A 489 14.82 -5.17 25.00
CA ASP A 489 15.90 -4.18 25.10
C ASP A 489 15.51 -2.86 25.80
N ASN A 490 14.21 -2.51 25.90
CA ASN A 490 13.77 -1.20 26.38
C ASN A 490 12.74 -1.26 27.52
N HIS A 491 13.19 -1.75 28.67
CA HIS A 491 12.38 -1.80 29.88
C HIS A 491 11.75 -0.44 30.24
N SER A 492 10.46 -0.45 30.58
CA SER A 492 9.68 0.68 31.15
C SER A 492 10.37 1.47 32.28
N ALA A 493 11.38 0.90 32.93
CA ALA A 493 12.15 1.52 34.00
C ALA A 493 13.28 2.45 33.49
N ASN A 494 13.70 2.32 32.24
CA ASN A 494 14.89 2.99 31.69
C ASN A 494 14.78 4.52 31.75
N GLU A 495 13.62 5.06 31.39
CA GLU A 495 13.34 6.50 31.48
C GLU A 495 13.42 7.00 32.92
N ILE A 496 12.85 6.24 33.86
CA ILE A 496 12.86 6.55 35.30
C ILE A 496 14.28 6.50 35.86
N ILE A 497 15.09 5.52 35.44
CA ILE A 497 16.51 5.42 35.81
C ILE A 497 17.26 6.66 35.31
N ASN A 498 17.10 7.02 34.05
CA ASN A 498 17.76 8.19 33.46
C ASN A 498 17.38 9.49 34.17
N TYR A 499 16.08 9.67 34.47
CA TYR A 499 15.58 10.81 35.24
C TYR A 499 16.20 10.86 36.64
N ALA A 500 16.21 9.73 37.36
CA ALA A 500 16.73 9.64 38.71
C ALA A 500 18.25 9.88 38.80
N GLU A 501 19.01 9.43 37.81
CA GLU A 501 20.45 9.65 37.73
C GLU A 501 20.80 11.14 37.53
N GLN A 502 20.01 11.85 36.72
CA GLN A 502 20.18 13.29 36.50
C GLN A 502 19.84 14.13 37.73
N HIS A 503 18.82 13.72 38.50
CA HIS A 503 18.29 14.47 39.65
C HIS A 503 18.65 13.87 41.01
N ASN A 504 19.70 13.05 41.07
CA ASN A 504 20.06 12.31 42.28
C ASN A 504 20.37 13.24 43.47
N GLY A 505 19.61 13.09 44.56
CA GLY A 505 19.69 13.89 45.78
C GLY A 505 18.89 15.20 45.74
N GLU A 506 18.06 15.39 44.70
CA GLU A 506 17.16 16.53 44.55
C GLU A 506 15.70 16.15 44.87
N SER A 507 14.82 17.16 44.83
CA SER A 507 13.36 17.05 44.95
C SER A 507 12.72 17.66 43.70
N SER A 508 11.61 17.10 43.21
CA SER A 508 10.84 17.61 42.07
C SER A 508 9.40 17.94 42.47
N ASP A 509 8.57 18.32 41.50
CA ASP A 509 7.13 18.51 41.74
C ASP A 509 6.40 17.17 41.97
N HIS A 510 7.01 16.03 41.61
CA HIS A 510 6.46 14.68 41.74
C HIS A 510 7.13 13.87 42.86
N TYR A 511 8.41 14.12 43.17
CA TYR A 511 9.15 13.35 44.18
C TYR A 511 9.80 14.25 45.25
N ASP A 512 9.55 13.97 46.52
CA ASP A 512 10.16 14.64 47.67
C ASP A 512 11.67 14.33 47.79
N GLN A 513 12.07 13.07 47.53
CA GLN A 513 13.47 12.67 47.43
C GLN A 513 13.72 11.72 46.25
N ILE A 514 14.76 12.02 45.47
CA ILE A 514 15.26 11.15 44.41
C ILE A 514 16.60 10.57 44.83
N VAL A 515 16.72 9.24 44.89
CA VAL A 515 17.93 8.54 45.34
C VAL A 515 18.31 7.44 44.34
N SER A 516 19.49 7.57 43.71
CA SER A 516 20.09 6.53 42.88
C SER A 516 21.36 5.97 43.51
N VAL A 517 21.41 4.64 43.69
CA VAL A 517 22.53 3.89 44.30
C VAL A 517 23.62 3.61 43.26
N GLY A 518 24.85 4.07 43.50
CA GLY A 518 25.94 3.94 42.53
C GLY A 518 26.47 2.53 42.24
N ASP A 519 27.09 2.37 41.06
CA ASP A 519 27.41 1.11 40.35
C ASP A 519 28.51 0.20 40.94
N SER A 520 28.89 0.33 42.21
CA SER A 520 30.06 -0.40 42.76
C SER A 520 29.84 -1.04 44.13
N SER A 521 28.59 -1.18 44.56
CA SER A 521 28.25 -1.75 45.86
C SER A 521 28.22 -3.28 45.84
N SER A 522 29.33 -3.91 46.25
CA SER A 522 29.47 -5.37 46.41
C SER A 522 29.10 -5.87 47.83
N GLY A 523 28.32 -5.09 48.59
CA GLY A 523 27.93 -5.39 49.98
C GLY A 523 26.49 -5.00 50.26
N ALA A 524 26.00 -5.27 51.47
CA ALA A 524 24.63 -4.91 51.85
C ALA A 524 24.45 -3.38 51.90
N VAL A 525 23.52 -2.85 51.10
CA VAL A 525 23.14 -1.43 51.00
C VAL A 525 21.74 -1.26 51.58
N ASP A 526 21.55 -0.25 52.44
CA ASP A 526 20.26 0.09 53.06
C ASP A 526 19.99 1.57 52.75
N VAL A 527 18.95 1.83 51.96
CA VAL A 527 18.48 3.16 51.55
C VAL A 527 17.17 3.42 52.27
N ASN A 528 17.07 4.58 52.92
CA ASN A 528 15.89 4.98 53.65
C ASN A 528 15.64 6.46 53.41
N THR A 529 14.52 6.76 52.75
CA THR A 529 14.09 8.11 52.41
C THR A 529 13.16 8.69 53.49
N GLY A 530 12.41 9.73 53.17
CA GLY A 530 11.68 10.55 54.12
C GLY A 530 10.27 10.04 54.37
N ASN A 531 9.35 10.96 54.64
CA ASN A 531 7.95 10.78 54.33
C ASN A 531 7.66 11.71 53.14
N GLY A 532 6.68 11.40 52.32
CA GLY A 532 6.48 12.02 51.02
C GLY A 532 6.68 11.01 49.91
N ASP A 533 6.37 11.39 48.68
CA ASP A 533 6.44 10.49 47.52
C ASP A 533 7.91 10.44 47.06
N ASP A 534 8.61 9.32 47.22
CA ASP A 534 10.05 9.22 46.96
C ASP A 534 10.37 8.30 45.75
N LEU A 535 11.46 8.58 45.03
CA LEU A 535 11.97 7.75 43.93
C LEU A 535 13.32 7.12 44.31
N ILE A 536 13.37 5.79 44.39
CA ILE A 536 14.55 5.03 44.83
C ILE A 536 15.01 4.04 43.76
N VAL A 537 16.15 4.32 43.13
CA VAL A 537 16.78 3.45 42.14
C VAL A 537 17.92 2.63 42.77
N GLY A 538 17.79 1.31 42.73
CA GLY A 538 18.75 0.33 43.23
C GLY A 538 20.07 0.33 42.47
N GLY A 539 21.09 -0.38 42.99
CA GLY A 539 22.41 -0.44 42.38
C GLY A 539 22.56 -1.57 41.35
N THR A 540 23.59 -1.48 40.50
CA THR A 540 23.91 -2.49 39.48
C THR A 540 24.75 -3.66 39.97
N GLY A 541 25.31 -3.62 41.19
CA GLY A 541 26.19 -4.67 41.71
C GLY A 541 25.44 -5.87 42.34
N ASP A 542 26.10 -7.02 42.45
CA ASP A 542 25.57 -8.28 43.02
C ASP A 542 25.31 -8.26 44.54
N GLY A 543 25.29 -7.07 45.16
CA GLY A 543 25.04 -6.87 46.58
C GLY A 543 23.62 -7.21 47.01
N SER A 544 23.33 -7.03 48.30
CA SER A 544 21.96 -7.10 48.81
C SER A 544 21.48 -5.70 49.12
N TYR A 545 20.25 -5.36 48.73
CA TYR A 545 19.68 -4.03 48.86
C TYR A 545 18.44 -4.07 49.76
N ALA A 546 18.29 -3.06 50.62
CA ALA A 546 17.04 -2.79 51.33
C ALA A 546 16.65 -1.35 51.00
N LEU A 547 15.53 -1.17 50.30
CA LEU A 547 15.03 0.12 49.83
C LEU A 547 13.76 0.46 50.62
N ARG A 548 13.71 1.64 51.24
CA ARG A 548 12.61 2.03 52.16
C ARG A 548 12.10 3.43 51.83
N GLY A 549 10.83 3.51 51.45
CA GLY A 549 10.11 4.74 51.10
C GLY A 549 9.41 5.41 52.29
N ASN A 550 8.74 4.60 53.14
CA ASN A 550 8.00 4.97 54.35
C ASN A 550 6.54 5.39 54.12
N ASP A 551 6.16 6.66 54.34
CA ASP A 551 4.78 7.12 54.15
C ASP A 551 4.75 7.99 52.88
N GLY A 552 3.97 7.67 51.86
CA GLY A 552 3.94 8.34 50.55
C GLY A 552 3.63 7.31 49.45
N ASP A 553 3.37 7.79 48.23
CA ASP A 553 3.25 6.93 47.05
C ASP A 553 4.65 6.77 46.43
N ASP A 554 5.40 5.76 46.86
CA ASP A 554 6.83 5.62 46.55
C ASP A 554 7.09 4.78 45.29
N VAL A 555 8.15 5.12 44.53
CA VAL A 555 8.59 4.38 43.34
C VAL A 555 9.97 3.77 43.58
N PHE A 556 10.08 2.46 43.38
CA PHE A 556 11.34 1.72 43.45
C PHE A 556 11.73 1.15 42.10
N VAL A 557 13.01 1.19 41.76
CA VAL A 557 13.52 0.61 40.51
C VAL A 557 14.68 -0.34 40.77
N SER A 558 14.56 -1.58 40.30
CA SER A 558 15.67 -2.53 40.22
C SER A 558 16.54 -2.23 39.00
N ARG A 559 17.86 -2.25 39.17
CA ARG A 559 18.83 -2.19 38.05
C ARG A 559 19.57 -3.52 37.83
N ASN A 560 19.33 -4.52 38.67
CA ASN A 560 19.98 -5.82 38.59
C ASN A 560 19.05 -6.89 39.20
N ALA A 561 18.42 -7.69 38.34
CA ALA A 561 17.57 -8.82 38.75
C ALA A 561 18.37 -9.97 39.40
N SER A 562 19.67 -10.09 39.09
CA SER A 562 20.57 -11.11 39.64
C SER A 562 21.22 -10.72 40.98
N ALA A 563 20.81 -9.60 41.60
CA ALA A 563 21.34 -9.16 42.88
C ALA A 563 21.08 -10.20 44.00
N ALA A 564 22.03 -10.41 44.91
CA ALA A 564 21.95 -11.51 45.89
C ALA A 564 20.66 -11.53 46.75
N SER A 565 20.10 -10.35 47.06
CA SER A 565 18.72 -10.18 47.57
C SER A 565 18.35 -8.71 47.67
N THR A 566 17.21 -8.31 47.10
CA THR A 566 16.65 -6.96 47.22
C THR A 566 15.32 -7.01 47.98
N ALA A 567 15.17 -6.14 48.99
CA ALA A 567 13.92 -5.98 49.73
C ALA A 567 13.38 -4.56 49.54
N TYR A 568 12.11 -4.47 49.16
CA TYR A 568 11.38 -3.23 48.90
C TYR A 568 10.38 -3.03 50.02
N TYR A 569 10.43 -1.88 50.67
CA TYR A 569 9.53 -1.49 51.75
C TYR A 569 8.84 -0.18 51.35
N GLY A 570 7.64 -0.27 50.80
CA GLY A 570 6.80 0.89 50.46
C GLY A 570 6.34 1.57 51.73
N GLY A 571 5.23 1.10 52.28
CA GLY A 571 4.84 1.37 53.65
C GLY A 571 3.38 1.78 53.75
N SER A 572 3.08 3.06 53.64
CA SER A 572 1.69 3.52 53.48
C SER A 572 1.56 4.50 52.33
N GLY A 573 0.68 4.19 51.39
CA GLY A 573 0.50 4.86 50.12
C GLY A 573 0.18 3.80 49.07
N ASP A 574 0.16 4.19 47.80
CA ASP A 574 0.13 3.27 46.67
C ASP A 574 1.55 3.16 46.09
N ASP A 575 2.27 2.10 46.47
CA ASP A 575 3.70 1.95 46.19
C ASP A 575 3.96 1.12 44.93
N THR A 576 4.94 1.53 44.11
CA THR A 576 5.25 0.92 42.80
C THR A 576 6.69 0.41 42.73
N VAL A 577 6.89 -0.81 42.20
CA VAL A 577 8.22 -1.39 41.95
C VAL A 577 8.41 -1.76 40.48
N TYR A 578 9.51 -1.32 39.88
CA TYR A 578 9.96 -1.75 38.55
C TYR A 578 11.06 -2.81 38.69
N LEU A 579 10.86 -3.99 38.11
CA LEU A 579 11.77 -5.14 38.16
C LEU A 579 12.26 -5.53 36.77
N GLN A 580 13.60 -5.60 36.61
CA GLN A 580 14.24 -5.97 35.35
C GLN A 580 13.85 -7.37 34.85
N GLY A 581 13.59 -7.51 33.55
CA GLY A 581 13.19 -8.79 32.94
C GLY A 581 11.68 -8.99 32.87
N ASN A 582 11.28 -10.08 32.23
CA ASN A 582 9.87 -10.46 32.07
C ASN A 582 9.35 -11.14 33.32
N ARG A 583 8.04 -11.21 33.50
CA ARG A 583 7.42 -11.87 34.65
C ARG A 583 7.86 -13.34 34.74
N ASP A 584 8.09 -14.01 33.61
CA ASP A 584 8.49 -15.43 33.54
C ASP A 584 9.88 -15.72 34.09
N ASP A 585 10.75 -14.70 34.17
CA ASP A 585 12.06 -14.84 34.78
C ASP A 585 11.98 -15.06 36.31
N TYR A 586 10.81 -14.82 36.91
CA TYR A 586 10.60 -14.84 38.35
C TYR A 586 9.65 -15.94 38.80
N GLN A 587 10.12 -16.83 39.67
CA GLN A 587 9.24 -17.75 40.39
C GLN A 587 8.60 -17.08 41.61
N ILE A 588 7.28 -17.16 41.72
CA ILE A 588 6.55 -16.70 42.91
C ILE A 588 6.66 -17.72 44.04
N GLU A 589 7.20 -17.31 45.18
CA GLU A 589 7.17 -18.09 46.42
C GLU A 589 6.24 -17.44 47.46
N THR A 590 5.28 -18.21 47.98
CA THR A 590 4.40 -17.71 49.05
C THR A 590 5.18 -17.57 50.36
N PHE A 591 5.28 -16.34 50.85
CA PHE A 591 6.04 -16.03 52.05
C PHE A 591 5.24 -16.37 53.33
N ARG A 592 5.61 -17.44 54.04
CA ARG A 592 4.89 -17.88 55.25
C ARG A 592 5.10 -16.91 56.43
N GLY A 593 4.17 -15.98 56.66
CA GLY A 593 4.08 -15.23 57.93
C GLY A 593 3.65 -13.76 57.82
N PHE A 594 3.48 -13.24 56.60
CA PHE A 594 3.00 -11.89 56.28
C PHE A 594 1.92 -12.05 55.21
N SER A 595 0.77 -11.40 55.35
CA SER A 595 -0.37 -11.56 54.43
C SER A 595 -0.28 -10.66 53.20
N ASP A 596 0.66 -9.71 53.19
CA ASP A 596 0.81 -8.61 52.25
C ASP A 596 2.22 -8.58 51.62
N ALA A 597 2.94 -9.71 51.65
CA ALA A 597 4.30 -9.81 51.15
C ALA A 597 4.44 -10.88 50.06
N VAL A 598 5.05 -10.49 48.95
CA VAL A 598 5.34 -11.36 47.81
C VAL A 598 6.84 -11.56 47.71
N ARG A 599 7.27 -12.81 47.47
CA ARG A 599 8.65 -13.13 47.13
C ARG A 599 8.72 -13.57 45.68
N LEU A 600 9.54 -12.86 44.92
CA LEU A 600 9.89 -13.18 43.54
C LEU A 600 11.33 -13.69 43.51
N VAL A 601 11.53 -14.87 42.92
CA VAL A 601 12.83 -15.53 42.85
C VAL A 601 13.28 -15.57 41.39
N TYR A 602 14.22 -14.70 41.04
CA TYR A 602 14.78 -14.61 39.70
C TYR A 602 15.56 -15.89 39.37
N GLN A 603 15.30 -16.46 38.19
CA GLN A 603 15.92 -17.68 37.68
C GLN A 603 17.01 -17.33 36.66
N ASP A 604 18.24 -17.78 36.91
CA ASP A 604 19.36 -17.70 35.96
C ASP A 604 20.07 -19.06 35.96
N ASP A 605 20.59 -19.46 34.80
CA ASP A 605 21.46 -20.61 34.56
C ASP A 605 22.65 -20.74 35.56
N HIS A 606 22.98 -19.66 36.28
CA HIS A 606 24.09 -19.57 37.23
C HIS A 606 23.79 -19.92 38.71
N THR A 607 22.97 -20.91 39.05
CA THR A 607 22.86 -21.51 40.44
C THR A 607 22.57 -20.57 41.63
N GLN A 608 22.39 -19.27 41.44
CA GLN A 608 22.12 -18.29 42.50
C GLN A 608 20.73 -17.68 42.31
N ASN A 609 19.74 -18.27 42.96
CA ASN A 609 18.38 -17.75 43.04
C ASN A 609 18.38 -16.42 43.81
N ALA A 610 18.21 -15.31 43.11
CA ALA A 610 18.13 -13.96 43.66
C ALA A 610 16.71 -13.68 44.18
N ASN A 611 16.58 -13.20 45.42
CA ASN A 611 15.27 -12.91 46.03
C ASN A 611 14.93 -11.43 45.94
N HIS A 612 13.77 -11.12 45.38
CA HIS A 612 13.10 -9.83 45.42
C HIS A 612 11.89 -9.92 46.37
N ASP A 613 12.05 -9.36 47.57
CA ASP A 613 11.03 -9.39 48.62
C ASP A 613 10.25 -8.07 48.62
N LEU A 614 8.96 -8.12 48.29
CA LEU A 614 8.04 -6.98 48.26
C LEU A 614 7.27 -6.91 49.58
N TYR A 615 7.37 -5.81 50.31
CA TYR A 615 6.64 -5.56 51.56
C TYR A 615 5.79 -4.29 51.43
N SER A 616 4.46 -4.44 51.49
CA SER A 616 3.52 -3.33 51.33
C SER A 616 3.80 -2.58 50.02
N ILE A 617 3.70 -3.32 48.92
CA ILE A 617 3.83 -2.83 47.54
C ILE A 617 2.55 -3.22 46.84
N GLU A 618 1.90 -2.27 46.17
CA GLU A 618 0.61 -2.46 45.50
C GLU A 618 0.78 -2.72 44.00
N THR A 619 1.79 -2.12 43.36
CA THR A 619 2.01 -2.23 41.91
C THR A 619 3.42 -2.73 41.59
N VAL A 620 3.52 -3.68 40.65
CA VAL A 620 4.79 -4.19 40.12
C VAL A 620 4.78 -4.10 38.61
N TYR A 621 5.79 -3.44 38.04
CA TYR A 621 6.07 -3.44 36.61
C TYR A 621 7.21 -4.40 36.30
N PHE A 622 6.97 -5.31 35.36
CA PHE A 622 8.00 -6.05 34.63
C PHE A 622 8.17 -5.42 33.24
N ALA A 623 9.03 -5.99 32.42
CA ALA A 623 9.19 -5.55 31.03
C ALA A 623 7.96 -5.89 30.16
N ASP A 624 7.26 -6.98 30.45
CA ASP A 624 6.10 -7.51 29.71
C ASP A 624 4.73 -7.07 30.25
N GLY A 625 4.65 -6.55 31.48
CA GLY A 625 3.35 -6.29 32.08
C GLY A 625 3.37 -5.52 33.40
N LYS A 626 2.20 -4.97 33.71
CA LYS A 626 1.86 -4.35 34.99
C LYS A 626 1.00 -5.29 35.80
N TYR A 627 1.36 -5.43 37.08
CA TYR A 627 0.71 -6.33 38.01
C TYR A 627 0.31 -5.61 39.29
N VAL A 628 -0.83 -5.99 39.84
CA VAL A 628 -1.31 -5.55 41.16
C VAL A 628 -1.09 -6.66 42.18
N VAL A 629 -0.64 -6.27 43.38
CA VAL A 629 -0.47 -7.15 44.52
C VAL A 629 -1.69 -7.03 45.45
N ASP A 630 -2.45 -8.11 45.62
CA ASP A 630 -3.56 -8.18 46.59
C ASP A 630 -3.53 -9.50 47.39
N ASP A 631 -3.64 -9.42 48.73
CA ASP A 631 -3.53 -10.54 49.69
C ASP A 631 -2.32 -11.49 49.45
N GLY A 632 -1.23 -10.97 48.90
CA GLY A 632 -0.01 -11.73 48.58
C GLY A 632 -0.09 -12.52 47.26
N GLU A 633 -1.11 -12.28 46.45
CA GLU A 633 -1.22 -12.73 45.05
C GLU A 633 -0.86 -11.58 44.11
N LEU A 634 -0.33 -11.93 42.94
CA LEU A 634 0.10 -11.00 41.91
C LEU A 634 -0.77 -11.22 40.67
N THR A 635 -1.54 -10.22 40.26
CA THR A 635 -2.51 -10.29 39.14
C THR A 635 -2.10 -9.31 38.05
N LYS A 636 -1.98 -9.77 36.79
CA LYS A 636 -1.71 -8.89 35.64
C LYS A 636 -2.91 -7.95 35.49
N VAL A 637 -2.68 -6.70 35.11
CA VAL A 637 -3.76 -5.72 34.89
C VAL A 637 -3.55 -4.89 33.63
N ALA A 638 -2.32 -4.86 33.11
CA ALA A 638 -2.02 -4.30 31.81
C ALA A 638 -0.81 -5.01 31.18
N ASP A 639 -0.82 -5.10 29.86
CA ASP A 639 0.31 -5.47 29.02
C ASP A 639 1.16 -4.24 28.73
N ILE A 640 2.49 -4.42 28.70
CA ILE A 640 3.44 -3.38 28.34
C ILE A 640 4.03 -3.75 26.99
N VAL A 641 3.68 -2.98 25.96
CA VAL A 641 4.03 -3.26 24.57
C VAL A 641 4.78 -2.08 23.99
N GLN A 642 5.79 -2.34 23.16
CA GLN A 642 6.51 -1.33 22.41
C GLN A 642 5.85 -1.20 21.04
N LEU A 643 5.47 0.02 20.67
CA LEU A 643 5.04 0.38 19.32
C LEU A 643 6.22 1.06 18.64
N ASP A 644 6.79 0.37 17.65
CA ASP A 644 7.83 0.89 16.78
C ASP A 644 7.19 1.38 15.49
N VAL A 645 7.48 2.61 15.11
CA VAL A 645 6.93 3.24 13.91
C VAL A 645 8.08 3.79 13.09
N ASP A 646 8.10 3.41 11.82
CA ASP A 646 9.02 3.92 10.82
C ASP A 646 8.26 4.77 9.81
N VAL A 647 8.89 5.88 9.44
CA VAL A 647 8.36 6.88 8.51
C VAL A 647 9.42 7.14 7.46
N SER A 648 9.05 6.91 6.20
CA SER A 648 9.87 7.27 5.05
C SER A 648 9.16 8.39 4.31
N LEU A 649 9.88 9.48 4.10
CA LEU A 649 9.43 10.63 3.34
C LEU A 649 9.80 10.36 1.88
N ASN A 650 8.87 10.59 0.95
CA ASN A 650 9.18 10.47 -0.48
C ASN A 650 9.88 11.75 -0.97
N ASP A 651 10.91 12.15 -0.25
CA ASP A 651 11.60 13.43 -0.40
C ASP A 651 12.98 13.22 -1.04
N SER A 652 13.18 13.90 -2.18
CA SER A 652 14.42 13.82 -2.94
C SER A 652 15.45 14.89 -2.55
N ASP A 653 15.03 16.00 -1.93
CA ASP A 653 15.86 17.19 -1.70
C ASP A 653 16.06 17.54 -0.20
N GLY A 654 15.27 16.93 0.69
CA GLY A 654 15.35 17.07 2.13
C GLY A 654 14.46 18.18 2.71
N SER A 655 13.51 18.74 1.95
CA SER A 655 12.60 19.78 2.40
C SER A 655 11.32 19.30 3.10
N GLU A 656 11.00 18.01 3.11
CA GLU A 656 9.82 17.50 3.81
C GLU A 656 10.04 17.44 5.33
N GLN A 657 9.00 17.81 6.09
CA GLN A 657 9.00 17.74 7.55
C GLN A 657 7.74 17.08 8.09
N ILE A 658 7.94 16.15 9.02
CA ILE A 658 6.85 15.51 9.77
C ILE A 658 6.18 16.57 10.67
N THR A 659 4.87 16.69 10.53
CA THR A 659 4.03 17.71 11.18
C THR A 659 3.14 17.16 12.29
N SER A 660 2.83 15.86 12.29
CA SER A 660 2.04 15.23 13.34
C SER A 660 2.21 13.70 13.37
N VAL A 661 2.02 13.13 14.56
CA VAL A 661 1.97 11.68 14.81
C VAL A 661 0.81 11.42 15.77
N ILE A 662 -0.18 10.67 15.31
CA ILE A 662 -1.42 10.37 16.04
C ILE A 662 -1.57 8.86 16.15
N ILE A 663 -1.76 8.37 17.37
CA ILE A 663 -2.08 6.97 17.67
C ILE A 663 -3.55 6.92 18.09
N SER A 664 -4.36 6.19 17.33
CA SER A 664 -5.78 6.00 17.59
C SER A 664 -6.06 4.57 18.06
N GLY A 665 -7.24 4.33 18.63
CA GLY A 665 -7.66 2.98 19.03
C GLY A 665 -7.17 2.49 20.38
N ILE A 666 -6.50 3.33 21.17
CA ILE A 666 -6.08 3.00 22.54
C ILE A 666 -7.34 2.78 23.42
N PRO A 667 -7.51 1.60 24.03
CA PRO A 667 -8.70 1.26 24.81
C PRO A 667 -8.84 2.11 26.08
N GLU A 668 -10.05 2.20 26.63
CA GLU A 668 -10.30 2.94 27.88
C GLU A 668 -9.45 2.36 29.03
N GLY A 669 -8.62 3.21 29.64
CA GLY A 669 -7.66 2.81 30.67
C GLY A 669 -6.25 2.51 30.15
N GLY A 670 -6.06 2.48 28.83
CA GLY A 670 -4.73 2.42 28.21
C GLY A 670 -4.03 3.78 28.16
N SER A 671 -2.72 3.77 27.93
CA SER A 671 -1.91 5.00 27.83
C SER A 671 -0.71 4.85 26.91
N VAL A 672 -0.27 5.99 26.36
CA VAL A 672 0.91 6.12 25.50
C VAL A 672 1.99 6.89 26.25
N SER A 673 3.17 6.30 26.45
CA SER A 673 4.29 6.96 27.12
C SER A 673 4.73 8.21 26.36
N GLY A 674 4.88 9.34 27.07
CA GLY A 674 5.26 10.62 26.46
C GLY A 674 4.22 11.29 25.56
N GLY A 675 3.08 10.63 25.29
CA GLY A 675 1.97 11.18 24.49
C GLY A 675 1.00 12.04 25.29
N GLU A 676 0.24 12.88 24.58
CA GLU A 676 -0.89 13.65 25.14
C GLU A 676 -2.21 13.12 24.56
N GLN A 677 -3.16 12.77 25.42
CA GLN A 677 -4.49 12.34 24.99
C GLN A 677 -5.33 13.54 24.57
N LEU A 678 -5.88 13.49 23.36
CA LEU A 678 -6.76 14.49 22.77
C LEU A 678 -8.21 14.32 23.24
N ASP A 679 -9.03 15.35 23.05
CA ASP A 679 -10.48 15.31 23.38
C ASP A 679 -11.25 14.23 22.58
N SER A 680 -10.71 13.76 21.45
CA SER A 680 -11.25 12.64 20.66
C SER A 680 -11.06 11.28 21.34
N GLY A 681 -10.07 11.17 22.22
CA GLY A 681 -9.59 9.90 22.79
C GLY A 681 -8.27 9.41 22.20
N ASP A 682 -7.86 9.95 21.04
CA ASP A 682 -6.60 9.62 20.36
C ASP A 682 -5.39 10.23 21.09
N TRP A 683 -4.20 9.74 20.80
CA TRP A 683 -2.96 10.18 21.45
C TRP A 683 -2.03 10.85 20.46
N GLN A 684 -1.60 12.06 20.75
CA GLN A 684 -0.59 12.76 19.97
C GLN A 684 0.79 12.52 20.58
N VAL A 685 1.73 12.02 19.78
CA VAL A 685 3.13 11.83 20.17
C VAL A 685 3.95 13.08 19.80
N PRO A 686 4.84 13.60 20.68
CA PRO A 686 5.70 14.71 20.33
C PRO A 686 6.65 14.37 19.16
N ILE A 687 6.67 15.22 18.14
CA ILE A 687 7.52 15.08 16.95
C ILE A 687 9.02 15.07 17.33
N ASP A 688 9.40 15.76 18.42
CA ASP A 688 10.76 15.75 18.97
C ASP A 688 11.23 14.34 19.42
N ALA A 689 10.31 13.38 19.58
CA ALA A 689 10.63 11.99 19.91
C ALA A 689 11.17 11.21 18.70
N LEU A 690 10.95 11.69 17.47
CA LEU A 690 11.44 11.06 16.24
C LEU A 690 12.96 11.09 16.18
N GLN A 691 13.57 9.95 15.87
CA GLN A 691 14.99 9.78 15.66
C GLN A 691 15.24 9.23 14.24
N PRO A 692 16.34 9.59 13.57
CA PRO A 692 16.70 8.93 12.31
C PRO A 692 16.95 7.44 12.55
N ASN A 693 16.31 6.56 11.76
CA ASN A 693 16.44 5.10 11.86
C ASN A 693 17.10 4.54 10.57
N PRO A 694 17.96 3.52 10.62
CA PRO A 694 18.56 2.98 9.39
C PRO A 694 17.51 2.28 8.52
N GLY A 695 17.20 2.85 7.35
CA GLY A 695 16.23 2.28 6.40
C GLY A 695 14.95 3.11 6.24
N SER A 696 14.72 4.07 7.13
CA SER A 696 13.64 5.07 7.06
C SER A 696 14.23 6.48 7.28
N ASP A 697 13.47 7.53 6.99
CA ASP A 697 13.94 8.92 7.21
C ASP A 697 13.82 9.32 8.68
N ALA A 698 12.78 8.82 9.35
CA ALA A 698 12.55 8.99 10.78
C ALA A 698 11.81 7.79 11.35
N GLY A 699 12.08 7.45 12.60
CA GLY A 699 11.29 6.49 13.36
C GLY A 699 11.14 6.92 14.80
N PHE A 700 10.13 6.39 15.49
CA PHE A 700 10.01 6.50 16.92
C PHE A 700 9.61 5.18 17.54
N SER A 701 9.89 5.07 18.83
CA SER A 701 9.48 3.93 19.61
C SER A 701 8.81 4.43 20.88
N VAL A 702 7.61 3.94 21.14
CA VAL A 702 6.79 4.37 22.27
C VAL A 702 6.23 3.17 23.02
N THR A 703 6.32 3.21 24.35
CA THR A 703 5.70 2.19 25.19
C THR A 703 4.21 2.48 25.35
N LEU A 704 3.39 1.46 25.09
CA LEU A 704 1.96 1.40 25.34
C LEU A 704 1.69 0.60 26.62
N GLU A 705 0.86 1.13 27.50
CA GLU A 705 0.25 0.36 28.60
C GLU A 705 -1.19 0.04 28.21
N LEU A 706 -1.47 -1.22 27.92
CA LEU A 706 -2.78 -1.69 27.42
C LEU A 706 -3.46 -2.53 28.49
N PRO A 707 -4.74 -2.29 28.86
CA PRO A 707 -5.43 -3.09 29.87
C PRO A 707 -5.44 -4.58 29.54
N GLU A 708 -5.29 -5.45 30.54
CA GLU A 708 -5.26 -6.91 30.35
C GLU A 708 -6.51 -7.39 29.59
N GLY A 709 -6.29 -8.20 28.55
CA GLY A 709 -7.37 -8.75 27.71
C GLY A 709 -8.02 -7.75 26.77
N SER A 710 -7.38 -6.59 26.51
CA SER A 710 -7.78 -5.70 25.42
C SER A 710 -7.28 -6.22 24.08
N ALA A 711 -8.14 -6.16 23.06
CA ALA A 711 -7.78 -6.32 21.65
C ALA A 711 -7.85 -4.93 20.99
N PRO A 712 -6.75 -4.14 21.02
CA PRO A 712 -6.80 -2.77 20.54
C PRO A 712 -6.77 -2.74 19.00
N ASP A 713 -7.71 -2.01 18.39
CA ASP A 713 -7.73 -1.71 16.96
C ASP A 713 -6.90 -0.44 16.73
N LEU A 714 -5.57 -0.60 16.82
CA LEU A 714 -4.65 0.52 16.76
C LEU A 714 -4.47 1.02 15.33
N SER A 715 -4.37 2.33 15.18
CA SER A 715 -3.86 2.94 13.94
C SER A 715 -2.90 4.07 14.25
N VAL A 716 -1.91 4.23 13.39
CA VAL A 716 -0.91 5.29 13.45
C VAL A 716 -1.06 6.15 12.22
N THR A 717 -1.38 7.42 12.41
CA THR A 717 -1.45 8.42 11.35
C THR A 717 -0.30 9.40 11.51
N VAL A 718 0.51 9.53 10.45
CA VAL A 718 1.62 10.49 10.39
C VAL A 718 1.30 11.50 9.30
N GLY A 719 1.55 12.78 9.60
CA GLY A 719 1.46 13.86 8.62
C GLY A 719 2.83 14.44 8.29
N ALA A 720 3.10 14.73 7.02
CA ALA A 720 4.30 15.44 6.55
C ALA A 720 3.90 16.59 5.61
N THR A 721 4.72 17.63 5.52
CA THR A 721 4.50 18.77 4.60
C THR A 721 5.85 19.27 4.10
N GLU A 722 5.86 19.81 2.89
CA GLU A 722 7.04 20.48 2.35
C GLU A 722 7.26 21.84 2.99
N VAL A 723 8.52 22.19 3.27
CA VAL A 723 8.87 23.50 3.81
C VAL A 723 9.88 24.28 2.97
N ASP A 724 9.74 25.61 2.95
CA ASP A 724 10.73 26.50 2.34
C ASP A 724 12.07 26.49 3.10
N GLU A 725 13.10 27.18 2.55
CA GLU A 725 14.41 27.33 3.20
C GLU A 725 14.37 27.93 4.63
N ASN A 726 13.23 28.52 5.03
CA ASN A 726 13.01 29.11 6.36
C ASN A 726 12.15 28.23 7.28
N GLY A 727 11.68 27.07 6.81
CA GLY A 727 10.83 26.14 7.55
C GLY A 727 9.34 26.50 7.54
N ASN A 728 8.86 27.30 6.56
CA ASN A 728 7.43 27.57 6.39
C ASN A 728 6.82 26.56 5.41
N PRO A 729 5.61 26.01 5.68
CA PRO A 729 4.93 25.12 4.75
C PRO A 729 4.73 25.75 3.37
N VAL A 730 5.03 25.00 2.31
CA VAL A 730 4.81 25.42 0.90
C VAL A 730 3.70 24.62 0.22
N ASP A 731 3.20 23.56 0.86
CA ASP A 731 2.07 22.75 0.42
C ASP A 731 1.10 22.40 1.58
N LEU A 732 0.10 21.57 1.27
CA LEU A 732 -0.78 20.99 2.29
C LEU A 732 -0.12 19.73 2.87
N PRO A 733 -0.33 19.46 4.17
CA PRO A 733 0.22 18.25 4.75
C PRO A 733 -0.46 17.02 4.14
N GLU A 734 0.37 16.08 3.71
CA GLU A 734 -0.06 14.73 3.35
C GLU A 734 -0.02 13.83 4.57
N TYR A 735 -0.91 12.84 4.59
CA TYR A 735 -1.04 11.91 5.70
C TYR A 735 -0.97 10.49 5.20
N ALA A 736 -0.20 9.66 5.90
CA ALA A 736 -0.24 8.22 5.76
C ALA A 736 -0.75 7.60 7.06
N THR A 737 -1.51 6.52 6.93
CA THR A 737 -2.03 5.76 8.07
C THR A 737 -1.69 4.30 7.88
N THR A 738 -1.26 3.66 8.96
CA THR A 738 -0.98 2.22 9.04
C THR A 738 -1.57 1.66 10.33
N GLN A 739 -1.66 0.34 10.44
CA GLN A 739 -2.01 -0.40 11.63
C GLN A 739 -0.82 -1.29 12.00
N PRO A 740 -0.52 -1.49 13.29
CA PRO A 740 0.42 -2.53 13.66
C PRO A 740 -0.18 -3.91 13.44
N GLY A 741 0.68 -4.87 13.11
CA GLY A 741 0.31 -6.28 12.93
C GLY A 741 -0.43 -6.90 14.12
N ILE A 742 -1.46 -7.68 13.82
CA ILE A 742 -2.31 -8.38 14.79
C ILE A 742 -2.53 -9.86 14.41
N ALA A 743 -2.96 -10.67 15.38
CA ALA A 743 -3.51 -12.00 15.09
C ALA A 743 -5.02 -11.90 14.87
N VAL A 744 -5.50 -12.29 13.69
CA VAL A 744 -6.92 -12.28 13.33
C VAL A 744 -7.48 -13.70 13.44
N ILE A 745 -8.46 -13.86 14.33
CA ILE A 745 -9.17 -15.13 14.56
C ILE A 745 -10.66 -14.96 14.23
N PRO A 746 -11.31 -15.91 13.53
CA PRO A 746 -12.70 -15.76 13.12
C PRO A 746 -13.64 -15.69 14.34
N PRO A 747 -14.52 -14.67 14.44
CA PRO A 747 -15.31 -14.47 15.65
C PRO A 747 -16.62 -15.29 15.70
N ASN A 748 -17.07 -15.90 14.59
CA ASN A 748 -18.35 -16.63 14.51
C ASN A 748 -18.21 -17.94 13.73
N ASN A 749 -18.47 -19.09 14.38
CA ASN A 749 -18.27 -20.42 13.77
C ASN A 749 -16.84 -20.60 13.24
N PRO A 750 -15.84 -20.57 14.14
CA PRO A 750 -14.42 -20.45 13.77
C PRO A 750 -13.79 -21.72 13.16
N ASN A 751 -14.62 -22.63 12.65
CA ASN A 751 -14.28 -23.93 12.06
C ASN A 751 -15.20 -24.16 10.84
N GLY A 752 -15.38 -23.18 9.99
CA GLY A 752 -16.39 -23.24 8.93
C GLY A 752 -16.47 -21.94 8.15
N ASP A 753 -16.80 -22.01 6.88
CA ASP A 753 -16.55 -21.02 5.83
C ASP A 753 -16.61 -19.53 6.27
N ASN A 754 -15.44 -18.92 6.39
CA ASN A 754 -15.19 -17.56 6.86
C ASN A 754 -14.54 -16.70 5.77
N THR A 755 -14.66 -15.39 5.94
CA THR A 755 -13.77 -14.41 5.28
C THR A 755 -12.99 -13.73 6.39
N VAL A 756 -11.67 -13.85 6.36
CA VAL A 756 -10.75 -13.33 7.37
C VAL A 756 -9.87 -12.28 6.68
N GLU A 757 -9.93 -11.04 7.14
CA GLU A 757 -9.24 -9.90 6.53
C GLU A 757 -8.29 -9.26 7.56
N GLY A 758 -7.05 -9.02 7.15
CA GLY A 758 -6.01 -8.28 7.87
C GLY A 758 -6.13 -6.77 7.69
N GLY A 759 -5.29 -6.04 8.40
CA GLY A 759 -5.10 -4.60 8.36
C GLY A 759 -4.06 -4.16 7.33
N SER A 760 -3.14 -3.30 7.76
CA SER A 760 -2.11 -2.68 6.89
C SER A 760 -0.69 -2.80 7.47
N GLY A 761 -0.51 -3.75 8.37
CA GLY A 761 0.79 -4.13 8.91
C GLY A 761 0.81 -5.63 9.13
N ASP A 762 2.01 -6.18 9.36
CA ASP A 762 2.29 -7.62 9.34
C ASP A 762 1.33 -8.48 10.20
N ASP A 763 0.33 -9.10 9.60
CA ASP A 763 -0.71 -9.83 10.32
C ASP A 763 -0.46 -11.34 10.38
N VAL A 764 -1.11 -11.99 11.34
CA VAL A 764 -1.21 -13.45 11.40
C VAL A 764 -2.69 -13.81 11.28
N LEU A 765 -3.09 -14.42 10.18
CA LEU A 765 -4.49 -14.74 9.90
C LEU A 765 -4.71 -16.25 9.96
N LEU A 766 -5.75 -16.65 10.68
CA LEU A 766 -6.19 -18.04 10.77
C LEU A 766 -7.58 -18.16 10.14
N GLY A 767 -7.76 -18.97 9.09
CA GLY A 767 -9.09 -19.28 8.55
C GLY A 767 -9.94 -20.04 9.56
N ASP A 768 -9.30 -20.96 10.30
CA ASP A 768 -9.94 -21.79 11.33
C ASP A 768 -9.10 -21.99 12.60
N ILE A 769 -9.76 -22.32 13.72
CA ILE A 769 -9.10 -22.53 15.03
C ILE A 769 -8.87 -24.00 15.39
N GLY A 770 -9.53 -24.92 14.67
CA GLY A 770 -9.54 -26.35 14.92
C GLY A 770 -10.23 -26.74 16.23
N GLY A 771 -9.80 -27.87 16.79
CA GLY A 771 -10.31 -28.39 18.05
C GLY A 771 -10.96 -29.76 17.94
N VAL A 772 -11.40 -30.29 19.08
CA VAL A 772 -11.95 -31.64 19.18
C VAL A 772 -13.33 -31.68 19.83
N GLU A 773 -14.26 -32.44 19.25
CA GLU A 773 -15.53 -32.79 19.88
C GLU A 773 -15.39 -34.10 20.66
N VAL A 774 -15.61 -34.03 21.98
CA VAL A 774 -15.79 -35.21 22.81
C VAL A 774 -17.26 -35.62 22.77
N ASN A 775 -17.59 -36.63 21.95
CA ASN A 775 -18.97 -37.09 21.80
C ASN A 775 -19.48 -37.79 23.07
N SER A 776 -20.17 -37.03 23.93
CA SER A 776 -20.89 -37.56 25.09
C SER A 776 -22.36 -37.84 24.74
N THR A 777 -22.65 -39.01 24.19
CA THR A 777 -24.02 -39.56 24.26
C THR A 777 -24.37 -39.95 25.71
N GLU A 778 -25.66 -40.11 26.05
CA GLU A 778 -26.06 -40.62 27.38
C GLU A 778 -25.22 -41.87 27.71
N PRO A 779 -24.61 -41.98 28.91
CA PRO A 779 -23.64 -43.03 29.17
C PRO A 779 -24.29 -44.41 29.04
N THR A 780 -23.83 -45.20 28.07
CA THR A 780 -24.26 -46.58 27.87
C THR A 780 -23.88 -47.40 29.11
N ASN A 781 -24.87 -48.00 29.79
CA ASN A 781 -24.55 -48.96 30.85
C ASN A 781 -24.12 -50.28 30.21
N TYR A 782 -23.19 -51.01 30.81
CA TYR A 782 -22.69 -52.27 30.26
C TYR A 782 -22.85 -53.44 31.22
N ASN A 783 -23.19 -54.60 30.68
CA ASN A 783 -22.98 -55.90 31.32
C ASN A 783 -21.83 -56.61 30.59
N ILE A 784 -20.65 -56.65 31.21
CA ILE A 784 -19.44 -57.22 30.60
C ILE A 784 -19.14 -58.59 31.21
N ALA A 785 -19.07 -59.62 30.38
CA ALA A 785 -18.61 -60.95 30.76
C ALA A 785 -17.21 -61.23 30.15
N LEU A 786 -16.20 -61.31 31.01
CA LEU A 786 -14.85 -61.73 30.66
C LEU A 786 -14.74 -63.25 30.78
N ILE A 787 -14.77 -63.96 29.67
CA ILE A 787 -14.73 -65.43 29.61
C ILE A 787 -13.30 -65.84 29.25
N VAL A 788 -12.54 -66.25 30.27
CA VAL A 788 -11.07 -66.37 30.16
C VAL A 788 -10.61 -67.81 30.26
N ASP A 789 -9.88 -68.27 29.24
CA ASP A 789 -9.27 -69.59 29.27
C ASP A 789 -8.15 -69.64 30.32
N THR A 790 -8.17 -70.69 31.12
CA THR A 790 -7.15 -71.03 32.11
C THR A 790 -6.68 -72.48 31.91
N SER A 791 -6.87 -73.02 30.71
CA SER A 791 -6.42 -74.35 30.33
C SER A 791 -4.90 -74.52 30.49
N GLY A 792 -4.43 -75.76 30.50
CA GLY A 792 -3.00 -76.04 30.67
C GLY A 792 -2.10 -75.38 29.62
N SER A 793 -2.61 -75.08 28.42
CA SER A 793 -1.87 -74.40 27.34
C SER A 793 -1.61 -72.92 27.62
N MET A 794 -2.45 -72.27 28.43
CA MET A 794 -2.25 -70.87 28.85
C MET A 794 -0.96 -70.67 29.67
N GLY A 795 -0.38 -71.75 30.21
CA GLY A 795 0.92 -71.74 30.87
C GLY A 795 2.12 -71.75 29.92
N TYR A 796 1.91 -71.81 28.60
CA TYR A 796 2.97 -71.74 27.60
C TYR A 796 3.38 -70.28 27.31
N ALA A 797 4.59 -70.11 26.75
CA ALA A 797 5.07 -68.80 26.30
C ALA A 797 4.11 -68.21 25.25
N LEU A 798 3.91 -66.88 25.28
CA LEU A 798 3.05 -66.17 24.32
C LEU A 798 3.43 -66.52 22.88
N GLU A 799 4.69 -66.22 22.52
CA GLU A 799 5.35 -66.60 21.28
C GLU A 799 6.63 -67.42 21.53
N PRO A 800 7.15 -68.18 20.54
CA PRO A 800 8.42 -68.90 20.67
C PRO A 800 9.57 -67.97 21.06
N GLY A 801 10.06 -68.09 22.29
CA GLY A 801 11.14 -67.25 22.83
C GLY A 801 10.70 -66.17 23.81
N SER A 802 9.39 -65.99 24.03
CA SER A 802 8.84 -65.06 25.03
C SER A 802 9.14 -65.52 26.46
N SER A 803 9.44 -64.57 27.35
CA SER A 803 9.65 -64.82 28.79
C SER A 803 8.35 -64.87 29.60
N ALA A 804 7.29 -64.23 29.12
CA ALA A 804 5.95 -64.24 29.72
C ALA A 804 5.10 -65.38 29.16
N SER A 805 4.28 -66.01 30.00
CA SER A 805 3.27 -66.96 29.53
C SER A 805 2.02 -66.26 29.00
N ARG A 806 1.19 -66.95 28.22
CA ARG A 806 -0.11 -66.43 27.74
C ARG A 806 -1.00 -65.98 28.90
N LEU A 807 -0.98 -66.74 30.00
CA LEU A 807 -1.67 -66.37 31.23
C LEU A 807 -1.10 -65.12 31.90
N ASP A 808 0.21 -64.85 31.83
CA ASP A 808 0.81 -63.63 32.39
C ASP A 808 0.36 -62.39 31.60
N VAL A 809 0.31 -62.52 30.27
CA VAL A 809 -0.14 -61.48 29.35
C VAL A 809 -1.62 -61.19 29.54
N LEU A 810 -2.46 -62.23 29.57
CA LEU A 810 -3.89 -62.12 29.89
C LEU A 810 -4.12 -61.39 31.22
N LYS A 811 -3.39 -61.75 32.29
CA LYS A 811 -3.53 -61.06 33.59
C LYS A 811 -3.16 -59.59 33.52
N THR A 812 -2.18 -59.23 32.70
CA THR A 812 -1.71 -57.86 32.55
C THR A 812 -2.76 -57.04 31.79
N SER A 813 -3.23 -57.52 30.64
CA SER A 813 -4.24 -56.81 29.83
C SER A 813 -5.59 -56.69 30.55
N LEU A 814 -6.00 -57.69 31.34
CA LEU A 814 -7.19 -57.57 32.19
C LEU A 814 -7.05 -56.51 33.28
N LYS A 815 -5.84 -56.24 33.78
CA LYS A 815 -5.62 -55.15 34.76
C LYS A 815 -5.75 -53.79 34.10
N SER A 816 -5.12 -53.59 32.94
CA SER A 816 -5.26 -52.36 32.15
C SER A 816 -6.72 -52.10 31.77
N MET A 817 -7.43 -53.10 31.27
CA MET A 817 -8.86 -52.95 30.94
C MET A 817 -9.67 -52.46 32.16
N LEU A 818 -9.44 -53.02 33.37
CA LEU A 818 -10.13 -52.60 34.59
C LEU A 818 -9.77 -51.18 35.04
N GLU A 819 -8.54 -50.73 34.76
CA GLU A 819 -8.10 -49.36 35.00
C GLU A 819 -8.83 -48.41 34.05
N ASN A 820 -8.87 -48.72 32.76
CA ASN A 820 -9.49 -47.86 31.74
C ASN A 820 -11.00 -47.70 31.93
N ILE A 821 -11.71 -48.74 32.36
CA ILE A 821 -13.16 -48.64 32.62
C ILE A 821 -13.51 -48.06 34.00
N SER A 822 -12.52 -47.66 34.81
CA SER A 822 -12.74 -47.24 36.20
C SER A 822 -13.50 -45.93 36.34
N ASP A 823 -13.32 -45.01 35.39
CA ASP A 823 -13.93 -43.67 35.38
C ASP A 823 -15.05 -43.53 34.35
N HIS A 824 -15.54 -44.66 33.83
CA HIS A 824 -16.63 -44.68 32.89
C HIS A 824 -17.91 -44.07 33.50
N PRO A 825 -18.58 -43.10 32.84
CA PRO A 825 -19.71 -42.34 33.42
C PRO A 825 -20.99 -43.18 33.64
N GLY A 826 -21.11 -44.33 32.98
CA GLY A 826 -22.22 -45.28 33.12
C GLY A 826 -22.01 -46.38 34.17
N THR A 827 -23.05 -47.20 34.42
CA THR A 827 -22.96 -48.39 35.28
C THR A 827 -22.35 -49.55 34.52
N ILE A 828 -21.27 -50.14 35.05
CA ILE A 828 -20.66 -51.35 34.49
C ILE A 828 -20.87 -52.53 35.45
N ASN A 829 -21.70 -53.50 35.06
CA ASN A 829 -21.77 -54.81 35.69
C ASN A 829 -20.70 -55.71 35.10
N LEU A 830 -19.89 -56.34 35.95
CA LEU A 830 -18.73 -57.10 35.52
C LEU A 830 -18.75 -58.54 36.05
N ALA A 831 -18.62 -59.50 35.14
CA ALA A 831 -18.34 -60.89 35.45
C ALA A 831 -16.99 -61.33 34.88
N LEU A 832 -16.29 -62.19 35.61
CA LEU A 832 -15.13 -62.93 35.11
C LEU A 832 -15.41 -64.42 35.31
N VAL A 833 -15.47 -65.14 34.20
CA VAL A 833 -15.67 -66.59 34.14
C VAL A 833 -14.35 -67.22 33.73
N ASP A 834 -13.65 -67.86 34.66
CA ASP A 834 -12.50 -68.69 34.30
C ASP A 834 -12.99 -70.05 33.85
N PHE A 835 -12.30 -70.64 32.86
CA PHE A 835 -12.60 -72.00 32.47
C PHE A 835 -11.36 -72.82 32.13
N ASP A 836 -11.44 -74.11 32.43
CA ASP A 836 -10.50 -75.13 32.01
C ASP A 836 -11.28 -76.40 31.57
N SER A 837 -11.18 -77.50 32.32
CA SER A 837 -12.06 -78.65 32.21
C SER A 837 -13.50 -78.34 32.68
N SER A 838 -13.66 -77.29 33.48
CA SER A 838 -14.92 -76.76 33.99
C SER A 838 -14.87 -75.24 34.05
N ALA A 839 -16.02 -74.57 34.13
CA ALA A 839 -16.09 -73.12 34.29
C ALA A 839 -16.48 -72.72 35.72
N SER A 840 -16.00 -71.57 36.17
CA SER A 840 -16.32 -70.98 37.47
C SER A 840 -16.48 -69.46 37.35
N LEU A 841 -17.48 -68.90 38.03
CA LEU A 841 -17.65 -67.45 38.14
C LEU A 841 -16.76 -66.91 39.26
N LYS A 842 -15.77 -66.08 38.92
CA LYS A 842 -14.74 -65.54 39.82
C LYS A 842 -15.01 -64.10 40.24
N ILE A 843 -15.52 -63.28 39.32
CA ILE A 843 -15.98 -61.91 39.59
C ILE A 843 -17.47 -61.85 39.28
N ASN A 844 -18.22 -61.17 40.14
CA ASN A 844 -19.63 -60.84 39.94
C ASN A 844 -19.91 -59.51 40.66
N ILE A 845 -19.87 -58.42 39.92
CA ILE A 845 -19.97 -57.04 40.42
C ILE A 845 -21.14 -56.35 39.72
N ASP A 846 -22.06 -55.78 40.49
CA ASP A 846 -23.28 -55.13 39.98
C ASP A 846 -23.12 -53.60 39.78
N ASN A 847 -21.91 -53.06 39.96
CA ASN A 847 -21.49 -51.70 39.59
C ASN A 847 -19.98 -51.50 39.88
N PHE A 848 -19.14 -51.67 38.87
CA PHE A 848 -17.69 -51.55 38.99
C PHE A 848 -17.23 -50.10 39.21
N THR A 849 -17.86 -49.14 38.53
CA THR A 849 -17.49 -47.71 38.57
C THR A 849 -17.75 -47.06 39.93
N GLN A 850 -18.64 -47.65 40.76
CA GLN A 850 -18.88 -47.20 42.14
C GLN A 850 -18.01 -47.87 43.20
N LEU A 851 -17.12 -48.79 42.82
CA LEU A 851 -16.18 -49.39 43.77
C LEU A 851 -15.13 -48.36 44.17
N SER A 852 -14.80 -48.34 45.46
CA SER A 852 -13.65 -47.56 45.92
C SER A 852 -12.32 -48.18 45.46
N GLU A 853 -11.27 -47.37 45.38
CA GLU A 853 -9.93 -47.80 44.93
C GLU A 853 -9.40 -49.03 45.66
N TRP A 854 -9.68 -49.17 46.97
CA TRP A 854 -9.28 -50.36 47.71
C TRP A 854 -10.05 -51.62 47.29
N GLN A 855 -11.31 -51.50 46.87
CA GLN A 855 -12.12 -52.63 46.39
C GLN A 855 -11.65 -53.08 45.02
N LYS A 856 -11.38 -52.12 44.12
CA LYS A 856 -10.82 -52.38 42.78
C LYS A 856 -9.48 -53.11 42.90
N SER A 857 -8.55 -52.57 43.70
CA SER A 857 -7.27 -53.21 44.01
C SER A 857 -7.43 -54.60 44.64
N TRP A 858 -8.42 -54.82 45.50
CA TRP A 858 -8.69 -56.15 46.07
C TRP A 858 -9.10 -57.19 45.02
N TYR A 859 -9.93 -56.83 44.03
CA TYR A 859 -10.33 -57.75 42.96
C TYR A 859 -9.15 -58.11 42.05
N VAL A 860 -8.30 -57.13 41.74
CA VAL A 860 -7.05 -57.33 40.99
C VAL A 860 -6.11 -58.30 41.71
N ASP A 861 -5.78 -58.03 42.98
CA ASP A 861 -4.80 -58.80 43.75
C ASP A 861 -5.29 -60.21 44.12
N ARG A 862 -6.59 -60.38 44.36
CA ARG A 862 -7.14 -61.63 44.93
C ARG A 862 -7.71 -62.56 43.88
N VAL A 863 -8.18 -62.04 42.75
CA VAL A 863 -8.91 -62.83 41.75
C VAL A 863 -8.06 -63.00 40.49
N ILE A 864 -7.65 -61.91 39.83
CA ILE A 864 -6.87 -61.96 38.58
C ILE A 864 -5.50 -62.59 38.82
N ASP A 865 -4.76 -62.14 39.84
CA ASP A 865 -3.43 -62.71 40.14
C ASP A 865 -3.49 -64.18 40.58
N SER A 866 -4.64 -64.62 41.10
CA SER A 866 -4.86 -65.99 41.55
C SER A 866 -5.18 -67.00 40.45
N LEU A 867 -5.41 -66.55 39.21
CA LEU A 867 -5.67 -67.45 38.08
C LEU A 867 -4.46 -68.36 37.84
N GLN A 868 -4.72 -69.65 37.59
CA GLN A 868 -3.71 -70.67 37.38
C GLN A 868 -4.06 -71.51 36.16
N SER A 869 -3.09 -71.79 35.30
CA SER A 869 -3.27 -72.68 34.16
C SER A 869 -3.39 -74.15 34.60
N GLY A 870 -4.42 -74.87 34.17
CA GLY A 870 -4.63 -76.29 34.49
C GLY A 870 -5.70 -76.93 33.61
N GLY A 871 -5.89 -78.25 33.69
CA GLY A 871 -7.00 -78.92 33.01
C GLY A 871 -6.95 -78.94 31.45
N GLY A 872 -8.07 -79.34 30.83
CA GLY A 872 -8.31 -79.21 29.38
C GLY A 872 -9.08 -77.94 29.04
N THR A 873 -9.68 -77.87 27.85
CA THR A 873 -10.36 -76.67 27.34
C THR A 873 -11.84 -76.98 27.06
N ASN A 874 -12.77 -76.47 27.87
CA ASN A 874 -14.22 -76.76 27.82
C ASN A 874 -15.05 -75.49 27.55
N TYR A 875 -15.22 -75.14 26.27
CA TYR A 875 -15.97 -73.94 25.86
C TYR A 875 -17.45 -74.02 26.22
N GLU A 876 -18.07 -75.21 26.12
CA GLU A 876 -19.48 -75.41 26.50
C GLU A 876 -19.74 -74.97 27.94
N ALA A 877 -18.88 -75.39 28.88
CA ALA A 877 -19.02 -74.99 30.28
C ALA A 877 -18.86 -73.47 30.48
N ALA A 878 -17.93 -72.84 29.73
CA ALA A 878 -17.65 -71.41 29.82
C ALA A 878 -18.83 -70.58 29.34
N PHE A 879 -19.36 -70.89 28.15
CA PHE A 879 -20.51 -70.19 27.59
C PHE A 879 -21.78 -70.42 28.41
N ASP A 880 -22.05 -71.65 28.89
CA ASP A 880 -23.19 -71.92 29.77
C ASP A 880 -23.14 -71.05 31.05
N GLN A 881 -21.95 -70.89 31.64
CA GLN A 881 -21.75 -70.10 32.85
C GLN A 881 -21.93 -68.60 32.61
N ALA A 882 -21.45 -68.08 31.48
CA ALA A 882 -21.64 -66.68 31.07
C ALA A 882 -23.10 -66.39 30.71
N SER A 883 -23.75 -67.25 29.93
CA SER A 883 -25.20 -67.15 29.64
C SER A 883 -26.02 -67.17 30.92
N SER A 884 -25.66 -68.01 31.90
CA SER A 884 -26.35 -68.02 33.20
C SER A 884 -26.20 -66.69 33.95
N TRP A 885 -25.10 -65.98 33.78
CA TRP A 885 -24.87 -64.67 34.42
C TRP A 885 -25.68 -63.57 33.73
N PHE A 886 -25.68 -63.50 32.40
CA PHE A 886 -26.51 -62.53 31.66
C PHE A 886 -28.00 -62.71 31.94
N ASN A 887 -28.46 -63.95 32.11
CA ASN A 887 -29.86 -64.22 32.50
C ASN A 887 -30.22 -63.66 33.90
N THR A 888 -29.24 -63.30 34.72
CA THR A 888 -29.43 -62.60 36.00
C THR A 888 -29.30 -61.08 35.89
N HIS A 889 -28.79 -60.56 34.76
CA HIS A 889 -28.56 -59.14 34.46
C HIS A 889 -29.29 -58.73 33.17
N SER A 890 -30.58 -59.04 33.07
CA SER A 890 -31.39 -58.82 31.87
C SER A 890 -31.93 -57.39 31.72
N ASP A 891 -31.21 -56.38 32.20
CA ASP A 891 -31.64 -54.98 32.08
C ASP A 891 -31.60 -54.56 30.60
N THR A 892 -32.69 -53.97 30.11
CA THR A 892 -32.78 -53.48 28.72
C THR A 892 -32.03 -52.17 28.50
N ASN A 893 -31.61 -51.51 29.58
CA ASN A 893 -30.89 -50.25 29.55
C ASN A 893 -29.36 -50.43 29.61
N SER A 894 -28.88 -51.67 29.44
CA SER A 894 -27.46 -51.98 29.40
C SER A 894 -27.13 -52.84 28.19
N GLU A 895 -26.00 -52.56 27.55
CA GLU A 895 -25.47 -53.40 26.48
C GLU A 895 -24.71 -54.59 27.05
N ASN A 896 -24.97 -55.77 26.50
CA ASN A 896 -24.35 -57.01 26.95
C ASN A 896 -23.17 -57.35 26.05
N LEU A 897 -21.95 -57.32 26.62
CA LEU A 897 -20.70 -57.60 25.93
C LEU A 897 -20.02 -58.82 26.54
N SER A 898 -19.56 -59.74 25.71
CA SER A 898 -18.74 -60.88 26.12
C SER A 898 -17.40 -60.82 25.41
N PHE A 899 -16.31 -60.84 26.17
CA PHE A 899 -14.98 -61.08 25.62
C PHE A 899 -14.62 -62.54 25.90
N PHE A 900 -14.42 -63.31 24.83
CA PHE A 900 -14.06 -64.72 24.90
C PHE A 900 -12.59 -64.90 24.55
N LEU A 901 -11.76 -65.15 25.56
CA LEU A 901 -10.31 -65.18 25.45
C LEU A 901 -9.79 -66.61 25.58
N THR A 902 -9.06 -67.09 24.58
CA THR A 902 -8.58 -68.49 24.54
C THR A 902 -7.31 -68.66 23.73
N ASP A 903 -6.48 -69.64 24.08
CA ASP A 903 -5.28 -69.99 23.32
C ASP A 903 -5.38 -71.32 22.57
N GLY A 904 -6.54 -71.98 22.67
CA GLY A 904 -6.72 -73.37 22.27
C GLY A 904 -7.97 -73.64 21.45
N ASN A 905 -8.31 -74.92 21.31
CA ASN A 905 -9.57 -75.38 20.73
C ASN A 905 -10.34 -76.20 21.77
N PRO A 906 -11.67 -76.34 21.69
CA PRO A 906 -12.42 -77.11 22.67
C PRO A 906 -12.01 -78.59 22.61
N THR A 907 -11.52 -79.13 23.73
CA THR A 907 -11.12 -80.55 23.89
C THR A 907 -12.04 -81.34 24.80
N LEU A 908 -12.97 -80.67 25.48
CA LEU A 908 -13.91 -81.22 26.45
C LEU A 908 -15.32 -80.64 26.22
N SER A 909 -16.32 -81.39 26.68
CA SER A 909 -17.74 -80.99 26.65
C SER A 909 -18.47 -81.67 27.81
N ASN A 910 -19.44 -80.96 28.40
CA ASN A 910 -20.37 -81.47 29.42
C ASN A 910 -21.37 -82.48 28.85
N SER A 911 -21.65 -82.37 27.55
CA SER A 911 -22.60 -83.22 26.81
C SER A 911 -21.99 -84.53 26.29
N SER A 912 -20.70 -84.77 26.52
CA SER A 912 -19.90 -85.87 25.99
C SER A 912 -19.08 -86.54 27.10
N ASN A 913 -18.98 -87.88 27.09
CA ASN A 913 -18.04 -88.61 27.98
C ASN A 913 -16.66 -88.82 27.33
N TYR A 914 -16.45 -88.23 26.16
CA TYR A 914 -15.21 -88.35 25.40
C TYR A 914 -14.29 -87.21 25.83
N SER A 915 -13.12 -87.56 26.36
CA SER A 915 -12.09 -86.61 26.79
C SER A 915 -10.84 -86.86 25.96
N GLY A 916 -10.67 -86.09 24.88
CA GLY A 916 -9.55 -86.19 23.95
C GLY A 916 -8.48 -85.12 24.20
N THR A 917 -7.37 -85.21 23.47
CA THR A 917 -6.35 -84.14 23.37
C THR A 917 -6.49 -83.32 22.07
N THR A 918 -7.56 -83.55 21.32
CA THR A 918 -7.86 -82.92 20.02
C THR A 918 -9.35 -82.61 19.95
N THR A 919 -9.71 -81.55 19.23
CA THR A 919 -11.11 -81.20 18.97
C THR A 919 -11.75 -82.17 17.99
N GLU A 920 -12.86 -82.78 18.39
CA GLU A 920 -13.72 -83.59 17.52
C GLU A 920 -15.09 -82.90 17.35
N SER A 921 -15.88 -83.38 16.38
CA SER A 921 -17.15 -82.77 15.98
C SER A 921 -18.22 -82.79 17.08
N PHE A 922 -18.06 -83.60 18.12
CA PHE A 922 -18.97 -83.65 19.26
C PHE A 922 -18.72 -82.48 20.23
N GLU A 923 -17.47 -82.21 20.60
CA GLU A 923 -17.07 -81.11 21.49
C GLU A 923 -17.36 -79.76 20.82
N LEU A 924 -17.01 -79.63 19.53
CA LEU A 924 -17.26 -78.39 18.78
C LEU A 924 -18.76 -78.10 18.66
N LYS A 925 -19.58 -79.12 18.38
CA LYS A 925 -21.04 -78.96 18.27
C LYS A 925 -21.71 -78.63 19.60
N ALA A 926 -21.20 -79.16 20.71
CA ALA A 926 -21.71 -78.83 22.04
C ALA A 926 -21.36 -77.38 22.41
N SER A 927 -20.12 -76.98 22.14
CA SER A 927 -19.63 -75.61 22.34
C SER A 927 -20.42 -74.60 21.52
N ILE A 928 -20.69 -74.87 20.24
CA ILE A 928 -21.48 -73.97 19.37
C ILE A 928 -22.90 -73.77 19.89
N ARG A 929 -23.55 -74.81 20.44
CA ARG A 929 -24.90 -74.66 21.00
C ARG A 929 -24.94 -73.80 22.26
N ALA A 930 -23.94 -73.96 23.14
CA ALA A 930 -23.82 -73.13 24.33
C ALA A 930 -23.51 -71.68 23.93
N TYR A 931 -22.62 -71.49 22.95
CA TYR A 931 -22.34 -70.20 22.34
C TYR A 931 -23.56 -69.55 21.71
N GLU A 932 -24.38 -70.27 20.93
CA GLU A 932 -25.62 -69.73 20.34
C GLU A 932 -26.53 -69.13 21.43
N SER A 933 -26.59 -69.75 22.61
CA SER A 933 -27.36 -69.24 23.75
C SER A 933 -26.75 -67.98 24.38
N LEU A 934 -25.42 -67.81 24.31
CA LEU A 934 -24.72 -66.61 24.76
C LEU A 934 -24.85 -65.47 23.73
N ALA A 935 -24.69 -65.78 22.45
CA ALA A 935 -24.77 -64.86 21.32
C ALA A 935 -26.18 -64.28 21.12
N GLU A 936 -27.23 -64.97 21.59
CA GLU A 936 -28.59 -64.42 21.68
C GLU A 936 -28.72 -63.29 22.71
N ASN A 937 -27.84 -63.26 23.71
CA ASN A 937 -27.94 -62.37 24.86
C ASN A 937 -26.80 -61.35 24.95
N SER A 938 -25.74 -61.48 24.16
CA SER A 938 -24.57 -60.59 24.19
C SER A 938 -23.87 -60.54 22.84
N THR A 939 -23.21 -59.43 22.55
CA THR A 939 -22.19 -59.36 21.51
C THR A 939 -20.95 -60.07 22.03
N VAL A 940 -20.53 -61.13 21.36
CA VAL A 940 -19.39 -61.97 21.74
C VAL A 940 -18.23 -61.69 20.78
N ARG A 941 -17.14 -61.19 21.33
CA ARG A 941 -15.85 -60.97 20.67
C ARG A 941 -14.90 -62.10 21.06
N ALA A 942 -14.43 -62.89 20.09
CA ALA A 942 -13.54 -64.02 20.33
C ALA A 942 -12.09 -63.66 19.98
N ILE A 943 -11.24 -63.66 21.02
CA ILE A 943 -9.84 -63.24 20.96
C ILE A 943 -8.93 -64.45 21.21
N GLY A 944 -8.04 -64.68 20.25
CA GLY A 944 -7.04 -65.74 20.26
C GLY A 944 -5.72 -65.26 20.84
N ILE A 945 -5.19 -65.93 21.88
CA ILE A 945 -3.94 -65.52 22.54
C ILE A 945 -2.74 -66.37 22.11
N GLY A 946 -1.83 -65.75 21.36
CA GLY A 946 -0.54 -66.32 20.96
C GLY A 946 -0.58 -67.35 19.84
N SER A 947 0.60 -67.81 19.45
CA SER A 947 0.82 -68.64 18.26
C SER A 947 0.24 -70.04 18.37
N GLY A 948 -0.55 -70.44 17.36
CA GLY A 948 -1.16 -71.77 17.29
C GLY A 948 -2.65 -71.81 17.62
N VAL A 949 -3.28 -70.64 17.84
CA VAL A 949 -4.73 -70.49 17.79
C VAL A 949 -5.26 -70.85 16.40
N ASN A 950 -6.37 -71.59 16.35
CA ASN A 950 -7.00 -71.96 15.10
C ASN A 950 -8.16 -70.99 14.78
N ALA A 951 -7.88 -70.00 13.93
CA ALA A 951 -8.86 -69.02 13.48
C ALA A 951 -10.11 -69.63 12.81
N ASP A 952 -9.99 -70.80 12.16
CA ASP A 952 -11.11 -71.48 11.52
C ASP A 952 -12.10 -72.09 12.52
N ILE A 953 -11.64 -72.38 13.74
CA ILE A 953 -12.48 -72.87 14.83
C ILE A 953 -12.98 -71.70 15.69
N LEU A 954 -12.10 -70.74 16.00
CA LEU A 954 -12.43 -69.62 16.88
C LEU A 954 -13.55 -68.74 16.30
N ARG A 955 -13.56 -68.54 14.98
CA ARG A 955 -14.60 -67.74 14.29
C ARG A 955 -16.03 -68.23 14.44
N PHE A 956 -16.25 -69.48 14.86
CA PHE A 956 -17.59 -69.98 15.19
C PHE A 956 -18.15 -69.39 16.49
N PHE A 957 -17.31 -68.74 17.28
CA PHE A 957 -17.61 -68.23 18.61
C PHE A 957 -17.57 -66.69 18.67
N ASP A 958 -17.65 -66.05 17.51
CA ASP A 958 -17.72 -64.60 17.35
C ASP A 958 -19.00 -64.23 16.58
N ASN A 959 -19.74 -63.21 17.05
CA ASN A 959 -20.95 -62.70 16.39
C ASN A 959 -20.82 -61.25 15.92
N THR A 960 -19.62 -60.69 15.96
CA THR A 960 -19.28 -59.42 15.32
C THR A 960 -19.00 -59.65 13.83
N ASN A 961 -19.38 -58.68 12.99
CA ASN A 961 -19.08 -58.65 11.54
C ASN A 961 -19.40 -59.95 10.77
N VAL A 962 -20.48 -60.66 11.14
CA VAL A 962 -20.85 -61.94 10.52
C VAL A 962 -21.27 -61.76 9.06
N THR A 963 -20.38 -62.12 8.12
CA THR A 963 -20.63 -62.03 6.67
C THR A 963 -21.00 -63.37 6.01
N GLY A 964 -20.99 -64.49 6.74
CA GLY A 964 -21.26 -65.82 6.18
C GLY A 964 -21.29 -66.99 7.18
N SER A 965 -21.15 -68.23 6.69
CA SER A 965 -21.13 -69.46 7.50
C SER A 965 -19.89 -70.31 7.22
N GLY A 966 -19.21 -70.76 8.27
CA GLY A 966 -18.10 -71.71 8.21
C GLY A 966 -18.57 -73.17 8.22
N THR A 967 -17.71 -74.10 7.75
CA THR A 967 -17.92 -75.54 7.93
C THR A 967 -16.63 -76.20 8.38
N TRP A 968 -16.68 -76.95 9.48
CA TRP A 968 -15.59 -77.78 9.98
C TRP A 968 -15.99 -79.26 9.95
N SER A 969 -15.08 -80.17 9.60
CA SER A 969 -15.39 -81.60 9.47
C SER A 969 -14.25 -82.51 9.90
N ASP A 970 -14.60 -83.64 10.50
CA ASP A 970 -13.69 -84.72 10.86
C ASP A 970 -14.25 -86.09 10.43
N GLN A 971 -13.65 -87.19 10.90
CA GLN A 971 -14.10 -88.55 10.57
C GLN A 971 -15.41 -88.98 11.26
N TRP A 972 -15.95 -88.15 12.16
CA TRP A 972 -17.15 -88.44 12.97
C TRP A 972 -18.34 -87.55 12.61
N GLY A 973 -18.13 -86.44 11.89
CA GLY A 973 -19.20 -85.57 11.38
C GLY A 973 -18.72 -84.23 10.81
N SER A 974 -19.67 -83.37 10.48
CA SER A 974 -19.42 -81.98 10.07
C SER A 974 -20.30 -81.03 10.87
N VAL A 975 -19.76 -79.87 11.19
CA VAL A 975 -20.42 -78.78 11.93
C VAL A 975 -20.38 -77.53 11.07
N SER A 976 -21.50 -76.83 10.94
CA SER A 976 -21.60 -75.58 10.19
C SER A 976 -22.48 -74.61 10.97
N ALA A 977 -22.00 -73.37 11.10
CA ALA A 977 -22.63 -72.27 11.82
C ALA A 977 -22.15 -70.94 11.23
N PRO A 978 -22.84 -69.81 11.50
CA PRO A 978 -22.32 -68.48 11.18
C PRO A 978 -20.94 -68.26 11.80
N THR A 979 -20.12 -67.42 11.15
CA THR A 979 -18.79 -67.09 11.66
C THR A 979 -18.56 -65.59 11.62
N GLY A 980 -18.08 -65.04 12.72
CA GLY A 980 -17.65 -63.64 12.83
C GLY A 980 -16.17 -63.44 12.56
N ASP A 981 -15.72 -62.20 12.70
CA ASP A 981 -14.31 -61.83 12.61
C ASP A 981 -13.62 -62.08 13.95
N VAL A 982 -12.43 -62.67 13.93
CA VAL A 982 -11.68 -62.99 15.16
C VAL A 982 -10.34 -62.32 15.15
N GLU A 983 -9.95 -61.84 16.31
CA GLU A 983 -8.66 -61.23 16.53
C GLU A 983 -7.69 -62.26 17.10
N ILE A 984 -6.46 -62.28 16.57
CA ILE A 984 -5.38 -63.13 17.10
C ILE A 984 -4.25 -62.21 17.52
N VAL A 985 -4.06 -62.12 18.81
CA VAL A 985 -3.09 -61.23 19.43
C VAL A 985 -1.78 -61.98 19.66
N ASN A 986 -0.65 -61.34 19.37
CA ASN A 986 0.66 -61.95 19.54
C ASN A 986 1.56 -61.15 20.50
N THR A 987 1.14 -59.95 20.90
CA THR A 987 1.77 -59.13 21.92
C THR A 987 0.83 -58.83 23.10
N ALA A 988 1.37 -58.27 24.18
CA ALA A 988 0.56 -57.81 25.30
C ALA A 988 -0.19 -56.51 24.98
N ASP A 989 0.36 -55.68 24.10
CA ASP A 989 -0.24 -54.42 23.67
C ASP A 989 -1.42 -54.70 22.72
N ASP A 990 -1.26 -55.66 21.78
CA ASP A 990 -2.35 -56.15 20.93
C ASP A 990 -3.54 -56.64 21.77
N LEU A 991 -3.28 -57.41 22.84
CA LEU A 991 -4.34 -57.91 23.72
C LEU A 991 -4.98 -56.81 24.57
N SER A 992 -4.20 -55.79 24.93
CA SER A 992 -4.72 -54.66 25.68
C SER A 992 -5.61 -53.82 24.77
N ALA A 993 -5.18 -53.51 23.55
CA ALA A 993 -5.96 -52.82 22.53
C ALA A 993 -7.26 -53.56 22.17
N ALA A 994 -7.19 -54.88 21.96
CA ALA A 994 -8.35 -55.74 21.70
C ALA A 994 -9.43 -55.71 22.81
N LEU A 995 -9.03 -55.36 24.04
CA LEU A 995 -9.89 -55.28 25.21
C LEU A 995 -10.35 -53.84 25.54
N ASP A 996 -9.82 -52.83 24.84
CA ASP A 996 -9.96 -51.41 25.18
C ASP A 996 -10.93 -50.62 24.26
N GLU A 997 -11.54 -51.25 23.25
CA GLU A 997 -12.50 -50.62 22.32
C GLU A 997 -13.85 -50.16 22.96
N GLY A 998 -13.86 -49.73 24.23
CA GLY A 998 -14.97 -49.08 24.91
C GLY A 998 -14.65 -47.67 25.44
N ALA A 999 -13.57 -47.04 24.98
CA ALA A 999 -13.14 -45.72 25.41
C ALA A 999 -13.71 -44.57 24.53
N ARG A 1000 -13.81 -43.38 25.13
CA ARG A 1000 -14.35 -42.13 24.56
C ARG A 1000 -13.94 -41.91 23.10
N GLU A 1001 -14.93 -41.63 22.24
CA GLU A 1001 -14.69 -41.16 20.87
C GLU A 1001 -14.41 -39.65 20.92
N ILE A 1002 -13.16 -39.28 20.64
CA ILE A 1002 -12.74 -37.89 20.43
C ILE A 1002 -12.61 -37.70 18.93
N ASN A 1003 -13.41 -36.81 18.36
CA ASN A 1003 -13.38 -36.49 16.95
C ASN A 1003 -12.75 -35.12 16.77
N VAL A 1004 -11.82 -34.97 15.83
CA VAL A 1004 -11.36 -33.64 15.38
C VAL A 1004 -12.56 -32.95 14.72
N LEU A 1005 -12.77 -31.68 15.04
CA LEU A 1005 -13.80 -30.86 14.41
C LEU A 1005 -13.45 -30.68 12.93
N PRO A 1006 -14.42 -30.79 12.01
CA PRO A 1006 -14.20 -30.41 10.63
C PRO A 1006 -13.92 -28.90 10.57
N VAL A 1007 -13.05 -28.53 9.63
CA VAL A 1007 -12.67 -27.17 9.25
C VAL A 1007 -13.41 -26.78 7.94
N GLY A 1008 -13.57 -25.50 7.69
CA GLY A 1008 -14.34 -24.89 6.61
C GLY A 1008 -13.51 -24.56 5.38
N ASP A 1009 -14.20 -24.11 4.33
CA ASP A 1009 -13.57 -23.53 3.14
C ASP A 1009 -13.52 -22.01 3.33
N ASP A 1010 -12.34 -21.43 3.56
CA ASP A 1010 -12.15 -20.05 3.99
C ASP A 1010 -11.57 -19.14 2.89
N GLU A 1011 -11.83 -17.83 3.00
CA GLU A 1011 -11.15 -16.78 2.23
C GLU A 1011 -10.32 -15.92 3.19
N VAL A 1012 -9.00 -16.01 3.11
CA VAL A 1012 -8.04 -15.31 3.98
C VAL A 1012 -7.30 -14.25 3.18
N ILE A 1013 -7.32 -13.00 3.64
CA ILE A 1013 -6.84 -11.82 2.91
C ILE A 1013 -5.93 -10.99 3.82
N GLY A 1014 -4.63 -10.93 3.52
CA GLY A 1014 -3.64 -10.16 4.29
C GLY A 1014 -3.78 -8.65 4.15
N ASN A 1015 -3.91 -8.19 2.89
CA ASN A 1015 -3.96 -6.78 2.44
C ASN A 1015 -2.59 -6.12 2.30
N ALA A 1016 -2.03 -5.49 3.33
CA ALA A 1016 -0.74 -4.81 3.20
C ALA A 1016 0.10 -5.08 4.45
N GLY A 1017 1.41 -5.25 4.28
CA GLY A 1017 2.32 -5.71 5.33
C GLY A 1017 2.83 -7.11 5.04
N ASP A 1018 3.83 -7.57 5.79
CA ASP A 1018 4.40 -8.91 5.61
C ASP A 1018 3.56 -9.93 6.41
N ASP A 1019 2.55 -10.52 5.76
CA ASP A 1019 1.51 -11.30 6.43
C ASP A 1019 1.80 -12.80 6.47
N ILE A 1020 1.28 -13.48 7.49
CA ILE A 1020 1.32 -14.94 7.62
C ILE A 1020 -0.10 -15.49 7.63
N LEU A 1021 -0.48 -16.16 6.56
CA LEU A 1021 -1.81 -16.70 6.34
C LEU A 1021 -1.83 -18.20 6.53
N PHE A 1022 -2.74 -18.68 7.37
CA PHE A 1022 -3.10 -20.09 7.47
C PHE A 1022 -4.52 -20.25 6.95
N GLY A 1023 -4.71 -20.99 5.86
CA GLY A 1023 -6.03 -21.38 5.37
C GLY A 1023 -6.76 -22.17 6.45
N ASP A 1024 -6.14 -23.27 6.88
CA ASP A 1024 -6.67 -24.11 7.94
C ASP A 1024 -6.18 -23.80 9.36
N THR A 1025 -6.70 -24.56 10.32
CA THR A 1025 -6.18 -24.60 11.69
C THR A 1025 -4.68 -24.92 11.77
N ILE A 1026 -3.94 -24.09 12.51
CA ILE A 1026 -2.55 -24.38 12.88
C ILE A 1026 -2.39 -25.76 13.52
N ASN A 1027 -1.36 -26.51 13.09
CA ASN A 1027 -1.04 -27.81 13.68
C ASN A 1027 -0.22 -27.67 14.96
N THR A 1028 -0.87 -27.86 16.11
CA THR A 1028 -0.25 -27.72 17.44
C THR A 1028 0.22 -29.04 18.07
N ASP A 1029 0.24 -30.14 17.30
CA ASP A 1029 0.51 -31.47 17.85
C ASP A 1029 1.97 -31.66 18.28
N ASN A 1030 2.88 -30.94 17.63
CA ASN A 1030 4.32 -30.99 17.87
C ASN A 1030 4.83 -29.86 18.79
N LEU A 1031 3.94 -29.17 19.52
CA LEU A 1031 4.33 -28.16 20.49
C LEU A 1031 5.37 -28.74 21.51
N PRO A 1032 6.43 -27.97 21.87
CA PRO A 1032 7.55 -28.47 22.66
C PRO A 1032 7.24 -28.51 24.17
N TRP A 1033 6.21 -29.27 24.59
CA TRP A 1033 5.78 -29.40 25.99
C TRP A 1033 6.93 -29.84 26.92
N ASP A 1034 7.63 -30.90 26.55
CA ASP A 1034 8.67 -31.52 27.40
C ASP A 1034 9.91 -30.63 27.57
N GLU A 1035 10.28 -29.87 26.53
CA GLU A 1035 11.46 -28.98 26.55
C GLU A 1035 11.28 -27.82 27.54
N ASN A 1036 10.03 -27.43 27.79
CA ASN A 1036 9.63 -26.41 28.76
C ASN A 1036 9.27 -26.99 30.14
N GLY A 1037 9.49 -28.30 30.35
CA GLY A 1037 9.16 -28.97 31.61
C GLY A 1037 7.66 -29.12 31.87
N LEU A 1038 6.84 -28.97 30.83
CA LEU A 1038 5.39 -29.12 30.85
C LEU A 1038 4.99 -30.53 30.41
N THR A 1039 3.73 -30.91 30.62
CA THR A 1039 3.17 -32.17 30.12
C THR A 1039 1.82 -31.86 29.50
N ARG A 1040 1.63 -32.26 28.23
CA ARG A 1040 0.39 -32.03 27.48
C ARG A 1040 -0.82 -32.60 28.23
N PRO A 1041 -1.87 -31.80 28.50
CA PRO A 1041 -3.09 -32.30 29.14
C PRO A 1041 -3.79 -33.38 28.31
N GLU A 1042 -4.31 -34.43 28.97
CA GLU A 1042 -5.07 -35.51 28.30
C GLU A 1042 -6.37 -35.01 27.63
N SER A 1043 -6.86 -33.83 28.03
CA SER A 1043 -8.02 -33.18 27.42
C SER A 1043 -7.72 -32.51 26.07
N LEU A 1044 -6.44 -32.39 25.70
CA LEU A 1044 -5.98 -31.74 24.48
C LEU A 1044 -5.23 -32.75 23.60
N PRO A 1045 -5.91 -33.75 23.02
CA PRO A 1045 -5.29 -34.71 22.11
C PRO A 1045 -4.89 -34.06 20.77
N ASP A 1046 -4.27 -34.85 19.89
CA ASP A 1046 -3.88 -34.39 18.56
C ASP A 1046 -5.08 -33.79 17.79
N GLY A 1047 -4.88 -32.63 17.15
CA GLY A 1047 -5.93 -31.85 16.48
C GLY A 1047 -6.69 -30.87 17.37
N SER A 1048 -6.12 -30.51 18.52
CA SER A 1048 -6.72 -29.50 19.42
C SER A 1048 -6.57 -28.05 18.93
N GLY A 1049 -5.82 -27.80 17.85
CA GLY A 1049 -5.70 -26.48 17.23
C GLY A 1049 -5.22 -25.40 18.20
N VAL A 1050 -5.81 -24.20 18.10
CA VAL A 1050 -5.45 -23.01 18.90
C VAL A 1050 -5.61 -23.23 20.41
N ASP A 1051 -6.53 -24.09 20.85
CA ASP A 1051 -6.72 -24.40 22.28
C ASP A 1051 -5.46 -25.01 22.92
N ALA A 1052 -4.73 -25.84 22.16
CA ALA A 1052 -3.47 -26.42 22.64
C ALA A 1052 -2.35 -25.39 22.72
N LEU A 1053 -2.27 -24.45 21.78
CA LEU A 1053 -1.30 -23.35 21.83
C LEU A 1053 -1.61 -22.40 23.00
N THR A 1054 -2.86 -22.01 23.15
CA THR A 1054 -3.32 -21.15 24.25
C THR A 1054 -3.00 -21.78 25.61
N THR A 1055 -3.31 -23.08 25.78
CA THR A 1055 -3.00 -23.79 27.03
C THR A 1055 -1.51 -23.98 27.25
N PHE A 1056 -0.73 -24.19 26.18
CA PHE A 1056 0.72 -24.29 26.26
C PHE A 1056 1.34 -22.99 26.78
N LEU A 1057 0.93 -21.85 26.21
CA LEU A 1057 1.37 -20.52 26.66
C LEU A 1057 0.87 -20.22 28.08
N GLU A 1058 -0.38 -20.55 28.43
CA GLU A 1058 -0.90 -20.37 29.79
C GLU A 1058 -0.09 -21.15 30.83
N MET A 1059 0.24 -22.42 30.53
CA MET A 1059 1.03 -23.25 31.43
C MET A 1059 2.50 -22.81 31.50
N LYS A 1060 3.03 -22.23 30.43
CA LYS A 1060 4.39 -21.69 30.35
C LYS A 1060 4.51 -20.39 31.16
N ASN A 1061 3.59 -19.46 30.94
CA ASN A 1061 3.65 -18.09 31.47
C ASN A 1061 2.91 -17.95 32.82
N GLY A 1062 2.04 -18.92 33.16
CA GLY A 1062 1.25 -18.93 34.39
C GLY A 1062 0.01 -18.02 34.37
N ALA A 1063 -0.32 -17.43 33.23
CA ALA A 1063 -1.53 -16.66 32.95
C ALA A 1063 -1.95 -16.89 31.49
N ALA A 1064 -3.24 -16.76 31.18
CA ALA A 1064 -3.75 -16.90 29.81
C ALA A 1064 -3.04 -15.89 28.88
N PRO A 1065 -2.65 -16.30 27.66
CA PRO A 1065 -1.92 -15.43 26.76
C PRO A 1065 -2.80 -14.28 26.28
N SER A 1066 -2.20 -13.09 26.09
CA SER A 1066 -2.87 -12.00 25.37
C SER A 1066 -2.83 -12.23 23.84
N ASP A 1067 -3.65 -11.51 23.10
CA ASP A 1067 -3.72 -11.63 21.64
C ASP A 1067 -2.36 -11.29 20.98
N ILE A 1068 -1.62 -10.34 21.57
CA ILE A 1068 -0.27 -9.95 21.12
C ILE A 1068 0.75 -11.06 21.41
N GLU A 1069 0.64 -11.74 22.56
CA GLU A 1069 1.52 -12.89 22.87
C GLU A 1069 1.26 -14.06 21.92
N LEU A 1070 0.00 -14.27 21.54
CA LEU A 1070 -0.38 -15.28 20.56
C LEU A 1070 0.17 -14.93 19.16
N TYR A 1071 -0.04 -13.68 18.71
CA TYR A 1071 0.51 -13.13 17.47
C TYR A 1071 2.02 -13.34 17.38
N GLN A 1072 2.78 -12.87 18.38
CA GLN A 1072 4.25 -12.96 18.36
C GLN A 1072 4.73 -14.40 18.35
N TYR A 1073 4.10 -15.27 19.16
CA TYR A 1073 4.50 -16.67 19.19
C TYR A 1073 4.24 -17.36 17.84
N ILE A 1074 3.12 -17.05 17.18
CA ILE A 1074 2.83 -17.59 15.86
C ILE A 1074 3.81 -17.03 14.84
N LYS A 1075 4.00 -15.71 14.78
CA LYS A 1075 4.96 -15.05 13.88
C LYS A 1075 6.37 -15.62 14.01
N ASP A 1076 6.87 -15.82 15.23
CA ASP A 1076 8.23 -16.33 15.46
C ASP A 1076 8.38 -17.85 15.19
N ASN A 1077 7.27 -18.60 15.21
CA ASN A 1077 7.27 -20.06 15.14
C ASN A 1077 6.35 -20.60 14.03
N HIS A 1078 5.98 -19.80 13.05
CA HIS A 1078 4.96 -20.13 12.04
C HIS A 1078 5.24 -21.48 11.35
N ALA A 1079 6.49 -21.74 10.98
CA ALA A 1079 6.93 -22.99 10.38
C ALA A 1079 6.72 -24.25 11.27
N LEU A 1080 6.58 -24.11 12.59
CA LEU A 1080 6.24 -25.23 13.50
C LEU A 1080 4.81 -25.75 13.25
N PHE A 1081 3.92 -24.86 12.82
CA PHE A 1081 2.50 -25.15 12.64
C PHE A 1081 2.15 -25.72 11.28
N ASN A 1082 3.09 -25.66 10.32
CA ASN A 1082 2.96 -26.34 9.04
C ASN A 1082 3.64 -27.71 9.10
N VAL A 1083 2.85 -28.79 9.07
CA VAL A 1083 3.37 -30.17 9.20
C VAL A 1083 3.16 -30.94 7.90
N ASP A 1084 4.26 -31.40 7.29
CA ASP A 1084 4.26 -32.17 6.05
C ASP A 1084 3.25 -33.34 6.08
N GLY A 1085 2.32 -33.34 5.11
CA GLY A 1085 1.37 -34.42 4.91
C GLY A 1085 0.18 -34.43 5.88
N ASP A 1086 -0.05 -33.34 6.62
CA ASP A 1086 -1.30 -33.15 7.35
C ASP A 1086 -2.46 -32.96 6.37
N THR A 1087 -3.50 -33.76 6.51
CA THR A 1087 -4.68 -33.75 5.60
C THR A 1087 -5.91 -33.17 6.28
N ARG A 1088 -5.74 -32.45 7.38
CA ARG A 1088 -6.82 -31.79 8.11
C ARG A 1088 -6.97 -30.41 7.49
N GLY A 1089 -7.97 -30.25 6.62
CA GLY A 1089 -8.24 -28.97 6.01
C GLY A 1089 -9.51 -28.87 5.18
N GLY A 1090 -9.87 -27.65 4.78
CA GLY A 1090 -10.88 -27.28 3.79
C GLY A 1090 -10.27 -26.71 2.51
N ASP A 1091 -11.10 -26.40 1.51
CA ASP A 1091 -10.62 -25.86 0.22
C ASP A 1091 -10.56 -24.32 0.29
N ASP A 1092 -9.39 -23.74 0.54
CA ASP A 1092 -9.24 -22.33 0.92
C ASP A 1092 -8.81 -21.40 -0.22
N VAL A 1093 -9.01 -20.09 -0.03
CA VAL A 1093 -8.50 -19.02 -0.89
C VAL A 1093 -7.67 -18.05 -0.06
N LEU A 1094 -6.35 -18.06 -0.25
CA LEU A 1094 -5.40 -17.19 0.45
C LEU A 1094 -4.91 -16.10 -0.50
N LYS A 1095 -4.94 -14.85 -0.03
CA LYS A 1095 -4.47 -13.66 -0.73
C LYS A 1095 -3.53 -12.89 0.19
N GLY A 1096 -2.24 -12.85 -0.12
CA GLY A 1096 -1.25 -12.08 0.64
C GLY A 1096 -1.55 -10.59 0.55
N GLY A 1097 -1.27 -9.98 -0.60
CA GLY A 1097 -1.57 -8.57 -0.85
C GLY A 1097 -0.32 -7.80 -1.26
N ASP A 1098 -0.05 -6.66 -0.62
CA ASP A 1098 1.20 -5.91 -0.79
C ASP A 1098 2.13 -6.23 0.41
N GLY A 1099 3.28 -6.88 0.20
CA GLY A 1099 4.24 -7.24 1.25
C GLY A 1099 4.93 -8.56 0.98
N ASP A 1100 5.91 -8.94 1.79
CA ASP A 1100 6.59 -10.24 1.65
C ASP A 1100 5.81 -11.31 2.45
N ASP A 1101 4.80 -11.94 1.82
CA ASP A 1101 3.82 -12.77 2.53
C ASP A 1101 4.22 -14.26 2.65
N ILE A 1102 3.67 -14.96 3.65
CA ILE A 1102 3.79 -16.41 3.82
C ILE A 1102 2.41 -17.06 3.88
N LEU A 1103 2.07 -17.84 2.85
CA LEU A 1103 0.77 -18.48 2.70
C LEU A 1103 0.87 -20.00 2.92
N TYR A 1104 0.14 -20.51 3.91
CA TYR A 1104 -0.02 -21.92 4.23
C TYR A 1104 -1.44 -22.40 3.88
N GLY A 1105 -1.62 -23.03 2.72
CA GLY A 1105 -2.88 -23.69 2.34
C GLY A 1105 -3.22 -24.83 3.30
N GLN A 1106 -2.22 -25.68 3.58
CA GLN A 1106 -2.31 -26.86 4.44
C GLN A 1106 -3.14 -27.98 3.81
N GLY A 1107 -4.43 -28.08 4.06
CA GLY A 1107 -5.13 -29.36 4.03
C GLY A 1107 -6.31 -29.48 3.07
N GLY A 1108 -6.38 -28.85 1.90
CA GLY A 1108 -7.47 -29.08 0.94
C GLY A 1108 -7.04 -28.81 -0.49
N ASP A 1109 -7.98 -28.63 -1.42
CA ASP A 1109 -7.65 -28.13 -2.76
C ASP A 1109 -7.62 -26.58 -2.74
N ASP A 1110 -6.45 -25.99 -2.40
CA ASP A 1110 -6.34 -24.57 -2.05
C ASP A 1110 -6.05 -23.65 -3.24
N THR A 1111 -6.35 -22.36 -3.10
CA THR A 1111 -5.97 -21.30 -4.04
C THR A 1111 -5.09 -20.27 -3.34
N LEU A 1112 -3.83 -20.15 -3.75
CA LEU A 1112 -2.88 -19.21 -3.16
C LEU A 1112 -2.52 -18.11 -4.17
N ILE A 1113 -2.63 -16.86 -3.73
CA ILE A 1113 -2.32 -15.64 -4.48
C ILE A 1113 -1.38 -14.84 -3.57
N GLY A 1114 -0.11 -14.72 -3.93
CA GLY A 1114 0.88 -13.95 -3.16
C GLY A 1114 0.53 -12.46 -3.21
N GLY A 1115 0.80 -11.83 -4.35
CA GLY A 1115 0.45 -10.44 -4.60
C GLY A 1115 1.69 -9.69 -5.04
N ARG A 1116 1.93 -8.49 -4.51
CA ARG A 1116 3.18 -7.75 -4.71
C ARG A 1116 4.12 -8.01 -3.55
N GLY A 1117 5.41 -8.17 -3.83
CA GLY A 1117 6.43 -8.49 -2.82
C GLY A 1117 7.14 -9.81 -3.14
N GLU A 1118 7.98 -10.28 -2.22
CA GLU A 1118 8.64 -11.59 -2.30
C GLU A 1118 7.87 -12.65 -1.51
N ASP A 1119 6.90 -13.31 -2.15
CA ASP A 1119 5.98 -14.19 -1.44
C ASP A 1119 6.47 -15.64 -1.29
N THR A 1120 6.12 -16.30 -0.18
CA THR A 1120 6.32 -17.74 0.04
C THR A 1120 4.97 -18.47 0.08
N LEU A 1121 4.71 -19.30 -0.93
CA LEU A 1121 3.45 -20.04 -1.10
C LEU A 1121 3.65 -21.54 -0.85
N ILE A 1122 2.87 -22.10 0.07
CA ILE A 1122 2.95 -23.51 0.49
C ILE A 1122 1.54 -24.11 0.43
N GLY A 1123 1.31 -24.97 -0.56
CA GLY A 1123 -0.01 -25.57 -0.81
C GLY A 1123 -0.38 -26.63 0.24
N GLY A 1124 0.54 -27.53 0.56
CA GLY A 1124 0.32 -28.61 1.49
C GLY A 1124 -0.20 -29.88 0.81
N THR A 1125 -1.33 -30.43 1.28
CA THR A 1125 -1.92 -31.64 0.72
C THR A 1125 -3.19 -31.33 -0.05
N GLY A 1126 -3.20 -31.63 -1.34
CA GLY A 1126 -4.38 -31.45 -2.15
C GLY A 1126 -4.03 -31.29 -3.60
N SER A 1127 -4.92 -30.69 -4.37
CA SER A 1127 -4.68 -30.25 -5.73
C SER A 1127 -4.70 -28.73 -5.74
N ASP A 1128 -3.57 -28.13 -5.43
CA ASP A 1128 -3.50 -26.71 -5.11
C ASP A 1128 -3.34 -25.86 -6.36
N LYS A 1129 -3.74 -24.60 -6.26
CA LYS A 1129 -3.77 -23.65 -7.35
C LYS A 1129 -3.03 -22.37 -6.96
N PHE A 1130 -1.85 -22.20 -7.52
CA PHE A 1130 -1.04 -21.00 -7.36
C PHE A 1130 -1.38 -20.03 -8.48
N GLN A 1131 -1.93 -18.87 -8.17
CA GLN A 1131 -2.50 -17.95 -9.17
C GLN A 1131 -1.71 -16.64 -9.24
N TRP A 1132 -1.32 -16.27 -10.46
CA TRP A 1132 -0.53 -15.09 -10.80
C TRP A 1132 -1.31 -14.11 -11.69
N SER A 1133 -1.09 -12.81 -11.48
CA SER A 1133 -1.67 -11.69 -12.24
C SER A 1133 -0.59 -10.70 -12.69
N LEU A 1134 -0.95 -9.69 -13.49
CA LEU A 1134 -0.04 -8.58 -13.81
C LEU A 1134 -0.01 -7.52 -12.70
N ASP A 1135 -0.96 -7.55 -11.77
CA ASP A 1135 -1.00 -6.61 -10.64
C ASP A 1135 0.09 -6.93 -9.60
N ASP A 1136 0.59 -8.17 -9.62
CA ASP A 1136 1.69 -8.73 -8.82
C ASP A 1136 3.07 -8.11 -9.20
N ILE A 1137 3.13 -7.29 -10.25
CA ILE A 1137 4.39 -6.71 -10.76
C ILE A 1137 4.65 -5.35 -10.08
N PRO A 1138 5.89 -5.08 -9.60
CA PRO A 1138 6.21 -3.84 -8.93
C PRO A 1138 6.02 -2.60 -9.83
N SER A 1139 5.56 -1.51 -9.21
CA SER A 1139 5.30 -0.24 -9.91
C SER A 1139 6.57 0.43 -10.45
N SER A 1140 7.74 0.12 -9.88
CA SER A 1140 9.06 0.63 -10.28
C SER A 1140 9.81 -0.37 -11.16
N ALA A 1141 9.27 -0.70 -12.34
CA ALA A 1141 9.93 -1.49 -13.38
C ALA A 1141 11.19 -0.82 -14.01
N ASN A 1142 11.88 0.06 -13.28
CA ASN A 1142 13.01 0.88 -13.77
C ASN A 1142 14.37 0.40 -13.22
N GLY A 1143 14.62 -0.91 -13.22
CA GLY A 1143 15.97 -1.48 -13.07
C GLY A 1143 16.44 -1.79 -11.64
N ASP A 1144 15.53 -2.00 -10.70
CA ASP A 1144 15.83 -2.64 -9.41
C ASP A 1144 15.90 -4.18 -9.54
N ALA A 1145 16.24 -4.88 -8.45
CA ALA A 1145 16.27 -6.35 -8.45
C ALA A 1145 14.85 -6.89 -8.62
N ALA A 1146 14.69 -8.00 -9.36
CA ALA A 1146 13.40 -8.66 -9.53
C ALA A 1146 12.85 -9.11 -8.16
N GLU A 1147 11.58 -8.85 -7.89
CA GLU A 1147 10.84 -9.48 -6.80
C GLU A 1147 10.72 -10.99 -7.12
N THR A 1148 10.92 -11.84 -6.11
CA THR A 1148 10.99 -13.29 -6.28
C THR A 1148 10.03 -14.02 -5.36
N ASP A 1149 9.06 -14.69 -5.95
CA ASP A 1149 8.13 -15.55 -5.22
C ASP A 1149 8.59 -16.99 -5.25
N VAL A 1150 8.28 -17.71 -4.19
CA VAL A 1150 8.72 -19.08 -3.97
C VAL A 1150 7.51 -19.97 -3.72
N ILE A 1151 7.29 -20.93 -4.60
CA ILE A 1151 6.39 -22.06 -4.36
C ILE A 1151 7.20 -23.24 -3.85
N VAL A 1152 6.94 -23.68 -2.63
CA VAL A 1152 7.85 -24.60 -1.90
C VAL A 1152 7.61 -26.08 -2.21
N ASP A 1153 6.34 -26.48 -2.37
CA ASP A 1153 5.93 -27.90 -2.33
C ASP A 1153 5.06 -28.37 -3.52
N PHE A 1154 5.13 -27.67 -4.66
CA PHE A 1154 4.35 -27.97 -5.86
C PHE A 1154 4.37 -29.46 -6.27
N ASP A 1155 3.27 -30.20 -6.08
CA ASP A 1155 3.12 -31.60 -6.50
C ASP A 1155 2.78 -31.70 -7.99
N ASN A 1156 3.83 -31.91 -8.78
CA ASN A 1156 3.67 -32.15 -10.20
C ASN A 1156 3.39 -33.63 -10.56
N GLN A 1157 3.20 -34.52 -9.58
CA GLN A 1157 2.99 -35.97 -9.76
C GLN A 1157 1.72 -36.46 -9.03
N GLY A 1158 1.39 -37.75 -9.15
CA GLY A 1158 0.28 -38.32 -8.37
C GLY A 1158 -1.13 -38.07 -8.94
N SER A 1159 -2.14 -38.08 -8.08
CA SER A 1159 -3.56 -37.93 -8.44
C SER A 1159 -4.20 -36.62 -7.99
N SER A 1160 -3.52 -35.89 -7.10
CA SER A 1160 -3.83 -34.55 -6.64
C SER A 1160 -2.63 -33.73 -7.07
N GLN A 1161 -2.72 -33.10 -8.23
CA GLN A 1161 -1.58 -32.40 -8.85
C GLN A 1161 -1.88 -30.93 -8.84
N ASP A 1162 -0.85 -30.14 -8.54
CA ASP A 1162 -0.99 -28.70 -8.44
C ASP A 1162 -1.02 -28.05 -9.80
N THR A 1163 -1.56 -26.84 -9.82
CA THR A 1163 -1.79 -26.05 -11.02
C THR A 1163 -1.29 -24.63 -10.83
N LEU A 1164 -0.49 -24.16 -11.79
CA LEU A 1164 -0.12 -22.75 -11.88
C LEU A 1164 -1.11 -21.99 -12.79
N GLU A 1165 -1.85 -21.04 -12.27
CA GLU A 1165 -2.83 -20.22 -13.00
C GLU A 1165 -2.29 -18.83 -13.32
N PHE A 1166 -2.51 -18.34 -14.54
CA PHE A 1166 -2.30 -16.95 -14.94
C PHE A 1166 -3.66 -16.35 -15.34
N VAL A 1167 -4.10 -15.31 -14.62
CA VAL A 1167 -5.44 -14.69 -14.79
C VAL A 1167 -5.50 -13.53 -15.80
N GLU A 1168 -4.38 -13.17 -16.42
CA GLU A 1168 -4.29 -12.24 -17.57
C GLU A 1168 -3.31 -12.75 -18.65
N ASP A 1169 -3.45 -12.30 -19.92
CA ASP A 1169 -2.98 -13.03 -21.12
C ASP A 1169 -1.43 -13.10 -21.29
N LEU A 1170 -0.78 -14.01 -20.55
CA LEU A 1170 0.63 -14.43 -20.67
C LEU A 1170 1.03 -14.77 -22.12
N THR A 1171 0.06 -15.18 -22.95
CA THR A 1171 0.26 -15.47 -24.39
C THR A 1171 0.81 -14.25 -25.15
N GLN A 1172 0.57 -13.02 -24.69
CA GLN A 1172 1.10 -11.83 -25.35
C GLN A 1172 2.56 -11.58 -24.96
N LEU A 1173 2.90 -11.65 -23.67
CA LEU A 1173 4.28 -11.53 -23.19
C LEU A 1173 5.21 -12.61 -23.80
N ILE A 1174 4.73 -13.86 -23.89
CA ILE A 1174 5.49 -14.93 -24.56
C ILE A 1174 5.75 -14.63 -26.04
N LYS A 1175 4.75 -14.08 -26.77
CA LYS A 1175 4.93 -13.71 -28.20
C LYS A 1175 5.91 -12.56 -28.38
N ASP A 1176 5.96 -11.65 -27.40
CA ASP A 1176 6.83 -10.49 -27.41
C ASP A 1176 8.26 -10.84 -26.92
N GLY A 1177 8.44 -12.04 -26.36
CA GLY A 1177 9.74 -12.57 -25.93
C GLY A 1177 10.14 -12.13 -24.52
N GLN A 1178 9.14 -11.72 -23.72
CA GLN A 1178 9.23 -11.13 -22.39
C GLN A 1178 9.10 -12.16 -21.25
N VAL A 1179 9.11 -13.45 -21.57
CA VAL A 1179 9.07 -14.53 -20.57
C VAL A 1179 10.26 -15.44 -20.79
N SER A 1180 10.95 -15.78 -19.71
CA SER A 1180 12.10 -16.68 -19.71
C SER A 1180 11.94 -17.79 -18.68
N ILE A 1181 12.55 -18.94 -18.94
CA ILE A 1181 12.54 -20.08 -18.02
C ILE A 1181 13.97 -20.56 -17.78
N SER A 1182 14.29 -20.89 -16.53
CA SER A 1182 15.50 -21.65 -16.19
C SER A 1182 15.19 -22.81 -15.26
N TRP A 1183 16.10 -23.80 -15.25
CA TRP A 1183 15.97 -24.98 -14.41
C TRP A 1183 17.28 -25.30 -13.72
N GLN A 1184 17.20 -25.59 -12.43
CA GLN A 1184 18.35 -25.95 -11.60
C GLN A 1184 18.10 -27.23 -10.81
N THR A 1185 18.95 -28.25 -10.98
CA THR A 1185 18.84 -29.50 -10.20
C THR A 1185 19.42 -29.35 -8.80
N THR A 1186 18.82 -29.99 -7.79
CA THR A 1186 19.37 -29.99 -6.43
C THR A 1186 20.69 -30.78 -6.36
N SER A 1187 21.67 -30.23 -5.64
CA SER A 1187 22.99 -30.85 -5.51
C SER A 1187 22.97 -32.04 -4.54
N ASN A 1188 22.55 -33.23 -5.00
CA ASN A 1188 23.06 -34.58 -4.65
C ASN A 1188 22.14 -35.78 -5.05
N GLY A 1189 21.09 -35.61 -5.86
CA GLY A 1189 20.28 -36.73 -6.35
C GLY A 1189 19.43 -36.34 -7.56
N GLU A 1190 19.55 -37.08 -8.67
CA GLU A 1190 18.98 -36.76 -10.00
C GLU A 1190 17.44 -36.84 -10.10
N GLN A 1191 16.66 -36.51 -9.05
CA GLN A 1191 15.21 -36.75 -9.00
C GLN A 1191 14.32 -35.51 -8.88
N GLU A 1192 14.83 -34.38 -8.36
CA GLU A 1192 14.06 -33.12 -8.16
C GLU A 1192 14.91 -31.86 -8.48
N GLY A 1193 14.27 -30.71 -8.70
CA GLY A 1193 14.92 -29.42 -8.96
C GLY A 1193 13.96 -28.22 -8.88
N THR A 1194 14.49 -27.03 -9.14
CA THR A 1194 13.76 -25.76 -9.13
C THR A 1194 13.53 -25.27 -10.56
N LEU A 1195 12.29 -24.91 -10.89
CA LEU A 1195 11.91 -24.23 -12.13
C LEU A 1195 11.71 -22.74 -11.83
N THR A 1196 12.45 -21.89 -12.54
CA THR A 1196 12.34 -20.43 -12.41
C THR A 1196 11.66 -19.86 -13.66
N ILE A 1197 10.63 -19.04 -13.47
CA ILE A 1197 9.94 -18.28 -14.52
C ILE A 1197 10.24 -16.80 -14.29
N GLY A 1198 10.85 -16.12 -15.27
CA GLY A 1198 11.11 -14.68 -15.20
C GLY A 1198 10.27 -13.90 -16.20
N ILE A 1199 9.65 -12.81 -15.74
CA ILE A 1199 8.73 -11.94 -16.48
C ILE A 1199 9.37 -10.54 -16.64
N ASP A 1200 9.45 -10.04 -17.87
CA ASP A 1200 9.96 -8.72 -18.29
C ASP A 1200 8.77 -7.91 -18.83
N ALA A 1201 8.03 -7.24 -17.95
CA ALA A 1201 6.76 -6.59 -18.26
C ALA A 1201 6.93 -5.39 -19.20
N ASP A 1202 8.01 -4.61 -19.04
CA ASP A 1202 8.24 -3.35 -19.76
C ASP A 1202 9.06 -3.53 -21.07
N GLY A 1203 9.72 -4.68 -21.23
CA GLY A 1203 10.50 -5.05 -22.42
C GLY A 1203 11.91 -4.46 -22.44
N ASP A 1204 12.44 -4.03 -21.29
CA ASP A 1204 13.76 -3.44 -21.16
C ASP A 1204 14.91 -4.46 -21.08
N SER A 1205 14.57 -5.76 -21.01
CA SER A 1205 15.47 -6.92 -20.84
C SER A 1205 16.00 -7.16 -19.43
N HIS A 1206 15.44 -6.53 -18.41
CA HIS A 1206 15.52 -6.94 -17.01
C HIS A 1206 14.27 -7.75 -16.64
N ILE A 1207 14.39 -8.56 -15.60
CA ILE A 1207 13.25 -9.32 -15.08
C ILE A 1207 12.65 -8.45 -13.99
N ASP A 1208 11.35 -8.19 -14.08
CA ASP A 1208 10.59 -7.45 -13.07
C ASP A 1208 10.10 -8.40 -11.98
N GLN A 1209 9.55 -9.57 -12.39
CA GLN A 1209 9.06 -10.62 -11.48
C GLN A 1209 9.72 -11.96 -11.77
N GLN A 1210 10.09 -12.69 -10.71
CA GLN A 1210 10.60 -14.05 -10.77
C GLN A 1210 9.72 -15.00 -9.93
N ILE A 1211 9.35 -16.15 -10.48
CA ILE A 1211 8.62 -17.21 -9.76
C ILE A 1211 9.51 -18.45 -9.72
N ASP A 1212 9.91 -18.85 -8.52
CA ASP A 1212 10.69 -20.06 -8.24
C ASP A 1212 9.80 -21.19 -7.71
N ILE A 1213 9.64 -22.25 -8.51
CA ILE A 1213 8.90 -23.45 -8.14
C ILE A 1213 9.88 -24.53 -7.71
N GLU A 1214 9.96 -24.76 -6.42
CA GLU A 1214 10.89 -25.72 -5.81
C GLU A 1214 10.36 -27.16 -5.83
N SER A 1215 11.23 -28.10 -5.47
CA SER A 1215 10.88 -29.51 -5.21
C SER A 1215 10.22 -30.29 -6.37
N LEU A 1216 10.26 -29.77 -7.61
CA LEU A 1216 9.61 -30.40 -8.76
C LEU A 1216 10.27 -31.72 -9.17
N SER A 1217 9.45 -32.76 -9.32
CA SER A 1217 9.92 -34.09 -9.74
C SER A 1217 10.22 -34.18 -11.24
N ILE A 1218 11.30 -34.90 -11.59
CA ILE A 1218 11.67 -35.19 -12.99
C ILE A 1218 11.00 -36.48 -13.48
N VAL A 1219 10.22 -36.41 -14.55
CA VAL A 1219 9.58 -37.56 -15.21
C VAL A 1219 10.47 -38.11 -16.34
N THR A 1220 10.47 -39.43 -16.53
CA THR A 1220 11.14 -40.05 -17.68
C THR A 1220 10.14 -40.62 -18.68
N THR A 1221 9.83 -39.87 -19.73
CA THR A 1221 8.93 -40.27 -20.81
C THR A 1221 9.73 -40.76 -22.01
N ASN A 1222 9.50 -41.99 -22.47
CA ASN A 1222 10.18 -42.57 -23.65
C ASN A 1222 11.74 -42.51 -23.64
N GLY A 1223 12.36 -42.30 -22.48
CA GLY A 1223 13.82 -42.14 -22.33
C GLY A 1223 14.33 -40.70 -22.48
N GLN A 1224 13.45 -39.71 -22.55
CA GLN A 1224 13.75 -38.29 -22.32
C GLN A 1224 13.37 -37.94 -20.88
N GLN A 1225 14.10 -37.00 -20.27
CA GLN A 1225 13.79 -36.45 -18.96
C GLN A 1225 13.03 -35.15 -19.18
N GLU A 1226 11.88 -35.03 -18.54
CA GLU A 1226 10.93 -33.94 -18.71
C GLU A 1226 10.48 -33.47 -17.32
N VAL A 1227 10.30 -32.16 -17.15
CA VAL A 1227 9.51 -31.58 -16.07
C VAL A 1227 8.22 -31.11 -16.71
N VAL A 1228 7.09 -31.52 -16.13
CA VAL A 1228 5.76 -31.16 -16.60
C VAL A 1228 5.01 -30.57 -15.42
N ILE A 1229 4.43 -29.39 -15.58
CA ILE A 1229 3.51 -28.79 -14.61
C ILE A 1229 2.18 -28.49 -15.29
N ASN A 1230 1.08 -28.63 -14.55
CA ASN A 1230 -0.24 -28.24 -15.04
C ASN A 1230 -0.36 -26.72 -14.96
N THR A 1231 -0.98 -26.12 -15.99
CA THR A 1231 -1.19 -24.68 -16.04
C THR A 1231 -2.64 -24.33 -16.37
N LEU A 1232 -3.13 -23.20 -15.89
CA LEU A 1232 -4.37 -22.56 -16.33
C LEU A 1232 -4.05 -21.18 -16.91
N ILE A 1233 -4.52 -20.90 -18.14
CA ILE A 1233 -4.34 -19.58 -18.76
C ILE A 1233 -5.71 -19.09 -19.21
N ASP A 1234 -6.17 -17.97 -18.65
CA ASP A 1234 -7.53 -17.45 -18.83
C ASP A 1234 -8.61 -18.53 -18.61
N GLY A 1235 -8.41 -19.38 -17.60
CA GLY A 1235 -9.29 -20.51 -17.26
C GLY A 1235 -9.26 -21.68 -18.27
N GLN A 1236 -8.30 -21.75 -19.18
CA GLN A 1236 -8.08 -22.90 -20.06
C GLN A 1236 -6.94 -23.78 -19.56
N ALA A 1237 -7.22 -25.08 -19.38
CA ALA A 1237 -6.22 -26.05 -18.99
C ALA A 1237 -5.13 -26.21 -20.07
N GLY A 1238 -3.89 -26.25 -19.60
CA GLY A 1238 -2.65 -26.38 -20.36
C GLY A 1238 -1.60 -27.16 -19.58
N GLU A 1239 -0.45 -27.36 -20.20
CA GLU A 1239 0.72 -28.00 -19.61
C GLU A 1239 1.97 -27.24 -20.06
N LEU A 1240 2.86 -26.90 -19.13
CA LEU A 1240 4.21 -26.41 -19.41
C LEU A 1240 5.17 -27.58 -19.30
N THR A 1241 5.89 -27.87 -20.39
CA THR A 1241 6.84 -28.99 -20.49
C THR A 1241 8.24 -28.49 -20.79
N LEU A 1242 9.18 -28.79 -19.88
CA LEU A 1242 10.60 -28.57 -20.10
C LEU A 1242 11.30 -29.90 -20.38
N THR A 1243 11.92 -30.03 -21.56
CA THR A 1243 12.62 -31.26 -21.97
C THR A 1243 14.12 -31.09 -21.87
N ARG A 1244 14.80 -32.04 -21.22
CA ARG A 1244 16.26 -31.98 -21.04
C ARG A 1244 17.02 -31.93 -22.37
N GLY A 1245 17.79 -30.85 -22.55
CA GLY A 1245 18.68 -30.64 -23.70
C GLY A 1245 18.05 -29.90 -24.88
N ASP A 1246 16.81 -29.43 -24.74
CA ASP A 1246 16.15 -28.50 -25.66
C ASP A 1246 16.41 -27.05 -25.21
N ASP A 1247 16.39 -26.10 -26.14
CA ASP A 1247 16.61 -24.67 -25.89
C ASP A 1247 15.31 -23.87 -25.71
N HIS A 1248 14.17 -24.58 -25.67
CA HIS A 1248 12.83 -24.03 -25.49
C HIS A 1248 12.00 -24.95 -24.58
N ALA A 1249 11.06 -24.38 -23.84
CA ALA A 1249 9.99 -25.08 -23.14
C ALA A 1249 8.69 -24.97 -23.96
N ASP A 1250 7.89 -26.03 -23.97
CA ASP A 1250 6.60 -26.07 -24.67
C ASP A 1250 5.47 -25.73 -23.69
N LEU A 1251 4.73 -24.65 -23.96
CA LEU A 1251 3.51 -24.30 -23.24
C LEU A 1251 2.29 -24.62 -24.12
N SER A 1252 1.46 -25.56 -23.68
CA SER A 1252 0.21 -25.89 -24.37
C SER A 1252 -0.97 -25.12 -23.78
N ILE A 1253 -1.85 -24.61 -24.64
CA ILE A 1253 -3.06 -23.88 -24.26
C ILE A 1253 -4.28 -24.57 -24.89
N GLY A 1254 -5.11 -25.17 -24.03
CA GLY A 1254 -6.27 -25.93 -24.46
C GLY A 1254 -5.91 -27.09 -25.38
N SER A 1255 -6.74 -27.37 -26.39
CA SER A 1255 -6.60 -28.60 -27.19
C SER A 1255 -5.80 -28.48 -28.50
N ASN A 1256 -5.30 -27.30 -28.88
CA ASN A 1256 -4.75 -27.09 -30.24
C ASN A 1256 -3.68 -25.99 -30.41
N LEU A 1257 -3.14 -25.37 -29.35
CA LEU A 1257 -2.16 -24.28 -29.47
C LEU A 1257 -0.96 -24.56 -28.56
N ASP A 1258 0.23 -24.66 -29.15
CA ASP A 1258 1.50 -24.77 -28.43
C ASP A 1258 2.32 -23.50 -28.69
N LEU A 1259 2.91 -22.92 -27.65
CA LEU A 1259 3.86 -21.81 -27.67
C LEU A 1259 5.24 -22.29 -27.20
N GLU A 1260 6.30 -21.70 -27.74
CA GLU A 1260 7.68 -21.99 -27.34
C GLU A 1260 8.20 -20.83 -26.47
N ILE A 1261 8.68 -21.13 -25.26
CA ILE A 1261 9.31 -20.18 -24.32
C ILE A 1261 10.82 -20.44 -24.31
N LYS A 1262 11.64 -19.38 -24.28
CA LYS A 1262 13.11 -19.52 -24.33
C LYS A 1262 13.66 -20.01 -23.00
N VAL A 1263 14.62 -20.96 -23.04
CA VAL A 1263 15.29 -21.51 -21.86
C VAL A 1263 16.72 -20.97 -21.73
N ASP A 1264 17.11 -20.53 -20.53
CA ASP A 1264 18.51 -20.16 -20.23
C ASP A 1264 19.33 -21.39 -19.77
N ASN A 1265 20.15 -21.91 -20.69
CA ASN A 1265 20.78 -23.24 -20.62
C ASN A 1265 22.02 -23.35 -19.71
N THR A 1266 21.97 -22.85 -18.47
CA THR A 1266 23.16 -22.91 -17.59
C THR A 1266 23.27 -24.20 -16.77
N ASP A 1267 22.17 -24.85 -16.38
CA ASP A 1267 22.21 -26.10 -15.58
C ASP A 1267 21.21 -27.21 -15.95
N TRP A 1268 20.60 -27.18 -17.15
CA TRP A 1268 20.00 -28.37 -17.79
C TRP A 1268 20.48 -28.70 -19.21
#